data_AF-A0AAD7TM41-F1
#
_entry.id   AF-A0AAD7TM41-F1
#
_cell.length_a   1.000
_cell.length_b   1.000
_cell.length_c   1.000
_cell.angle_alpha   90.00
_cell.angle_beta   90.00
_cell.angle_gamma   90.00
#
_symmetry.space_group_name_H-M   'P 1'
#
loop_
_entity.id
_entity.type
_entity.pdbx_description
1 polymer ?
#
loop_
_entity_poly.entity_id
_entity_poly.type
_entity_poly.pdbx_seq_one_letter_code
_entity_poly.pdbx_strand_id
1 'polypeptide(L)'
;MFRALGLSSVFLGLLAFISGSIAASFPDPLPLSGSAFIHDPSLVQRASDGKYYLFTTHNKGGILTATNLAGPWTSVGSILPSDSVINLPGRDDIWAPDVSFHNGQYYAYYAVSTFGSQNSAIGLATSSSMDPGTWTDHGQVFASTTGNAYNAIDPNLVIDEHGSPVLTFGSFWSDIYQVNLASNLQSVSGSPVQVSFNSTSPQPEEGAFVWKHGSFYYLFFSSGTCCGFVANNLPPAGDEYKVFVGRSSSAHGPFVDKSGRDLRQTGGTLVLASHGNVYAPGGQSIFTDSKSGKDIFVYHYVPVNSPQPYSDTCDAMTSKSSPTFGFELLCAIASFTAIYSEITLLALFAPTARRPVDHAAFAPHGAVGISNSRNAEFSPPVDRVPSCDAPVSHREGSEYVSFAVTFPDPLQLAGDHVYVHDPSLIQRESDGKYFLFSSHDQAAIITADNLAGPWTQVGSILPGGSSIRDIPGWDDIWAPDVSFHGGEYYAYYAVSVSGSQNSSIGLATSSNMEPGSWTDHGQVFRTYTGDPYNAIDPTLIIDEDGIPLLTWGSYWGDIYQYDLASDFQTIIGSPVQVAHNSTPVPAPLPQASTEGSFVWKHGDFYYLFVSNGQCCGFDPNNLPPPGQEYKVFVGRSTSAHGPFIDQNGIDMVNNGGTLVIASHGDVFAPGGEGVFTDSKSGKDIFVYHYLHSQGDIAYKEANSSLGLNAIDWSSTTDWTSTQIALASTQHGSLTEEMVRTIEEAADRHYSYVICAFKVIPEVITTPALLAPLLARLDSSPQDQPTAFVLLQNGIGIEDDLQAALAKIDGPSVVISGCCWVDTTLVDGGKKVVQHGNERLVLGYHRAPEGSTNFDESMSTRALDNLCGLLRAAGGNVEAAPDVDIARWRKVLWNASFSTLCTLTRCHVGDVLALETSRSALRDVMHEVLAVARASLPPSPSRDEILADAVVDQIIEHENPKSVFRPSMLVDLDYGRPMEVEAIVGGVLRRAKAKGVQTPKLDLIYAALSVIQRGLINPA
;
A
#
# COMPACT_ATOMS: atom_id res chain seq x y z
N MET A 1 -11.40 -55.78 -55.38
CA MET A 1 -11.04 -54.38 -55.11
C MET A 1 -11.76 -54.00 -53.82
N PHE A 2 -11.21 -54.24 -52.62
CA PHE A 2 -10.04 -53.59 -51.97
C PHE A 2 -10.24 -52.07 -51.85
N ARG A 3 -10.15 -51.37 -50.70
CA ARG A 3 -10.08 -51.67 -49.23
C ARG A 3 -10.29 -50.30 -48.53
N ALA A 4 -10.73 -50.11 -47.27
CA ALA A 4 -11.21 -50.93 -46.14
C ALA A 4 -12.27 -50.07 -45.36
N LEU A 5 -13.18 -50.58 -44.52
CA LEU A 5 -13.09 -50.88 -43.06
C LEU A 5 -12.22 -49.89 -42.24
N GLY A 6 -12.63 -49.38 -41.07
CA GLY A 6 -13.81 -49.65 -40.23
C GLY A 6 -13.44 -49.57 -38.72
N LEU A 7 -14.44 -49.47 -37.83
CA LEU A 7 -14.31 -49.29 -36.36
C LEU A 7 -13.73 -47.91 -35.94
N SER A 8 -14.03 -47.34 -34.76
CA SER A 8 -14.65 -47.89 -33.55
C SER A 8 -15.72 -46.96 -32.93
N SER A 9 -16.83 -47.56 -32.48
CA SER A 9 -17.50 -47.09 -31.26
C SER A 9 -16.73 -47.60 -30.03
N VAL A 10 -16.97 -46.99 -28.86
CA VAL A 10 -16.33 -47.32 -27.56
C VAL A 10 -14.92 -46.73 -27.36
N PHE A 11 -14.87 -45.51 -26.81
CA PHE A 11 -14.32 -45.33 -25.47
C PHE A 11 -15.09 -44.21 -24.74
N LEU A 12 -16.09 -44.63 -23.96
CA LEU A 12 -16.72 -43.82 -22.93
C LEU A 12 -15.88 -44.04 -21.66
N GLY A 13 -15.29 -42.98 -21.09
CA GLY A 13 -14.57 -43.06 -19.81
C GLY A 13 -13.16 -42.43 -19.83
N LEU A 14 -12.88 -41.63 -18.79
CA LEU A 14 -11.62 -40.92 -18.51
C LEU A 14 -11.18 -39.87 -19.55
N LEU A 15 -11.97 -38.80 -19.62
CA LEU A 15 -11.46 -37.43 -19.81
C LEU A 15 -12.24 -36.47 -18.89
N ALA A 16 -12.17 -36.77 -17.59
CA ALA A 16 -12.58 -35.91 -16.50
C ALA A 16 -11.36 -35.72 -15.60
N PHE A 17 -11.08 -34.45 -15.27
CA PHE A 17 -9.86 -33.99 -14.55
C PHE A 17 -8.58 -34.21 -15.39
N ILE A 18 -7.67 -33.25 -15.53
CA ILE A 18 -7.33 -32.14 -14.63
C ILE A 18 -7.41 -30.80 -15.37
N SER A 19 -8.40 -29.99 -15.01
CA SER A 19 -8.40 -28.54 -15.26
C SER A 19 -7.83 -27.87 -14.01
N GLY A 20 -6.55 -27.50 -14.03
CA GLY A 20 -5.94 -26.73 -12.95
C GLY A 20 -6.37 -25.27 -13.04
N SER A 21 -7.52 -24.93 -12.45
CA SER A 21 -7.99 -23.54 -12.37
C SER A 21 -6.99 -22.72 -11.56
N ILE A 22 -6.40 -21.69 -12.19
CA ILE A 22 -5.75 -20.61 -11.45
C ILE A 22 -6.88 -19.86 -10.73
N ALA A 23 -7.00 -20.06 -9.42
CA ALA A 23 -7.95 -19.31 -8.62
C ALA A 23 -7.51 -17.84 -8.58
N ALA A 24 -8.38 -16.92 -8.98
CA ALA A 24 -8.17 -15.51 -8.72
C ALA A 24 -8.22 -15.29 -7.20
N SER A 25 -7.19 -14.65 -6.65
CA SER A 25 -7.19 -14.24 -5.25
C SER A 25 -7.96 -12.92 -5.14
N PHE A 26 -9.24 -13.01 -4.77
CA PHE A 26 -10.03 -11.83 -4.41
C PHE A 26 -9.60 -11.33 -3.01
N PRO A 27 -9.69 -10.02 -2.73
CA PRO A 27 -9.31 -9.46 -1.44
C PRO A 27 -10.33 -9.81 -0.36
N ASP A 28 -9.85 -10.30 0.79
CA ASP A 28 -10.69 -10.54 1.96
C ASP A 28 -11.37 -9.23 2.44
N PRO A 29 -12.59 -9.32 3.00
CA PRO A 29 -13.33 -8.17 3.51
C PRO A 29 -12.65 -7.52 4.72
N LEU A 30 -12.89 -6.22 4.94
CA LEU A 30 -12.45 -5.61 6.20
C LEU A 30 -13.11 -6.30 7.40
N PRO A 31 -12.37 -6.51 8.50
CA PRO A 31 -12.95 -7.05 9.72
C PRO A 31 -13.93 -6.04 10.32
N LEU A 32 -15.22 -6.30 10.16
CA LEU A 32 -16.27 -5.49 10.76
C LEU A 32 -16.59 -5.93 12.19
N SER A 33 -16.91 -4.95 13.02
CA SER A 33 -17.42 -5.14 14.37
C SER A 33 -18.88 -4.70 14.48
N GLY A 34 -19.60 -5.24 15.48
CA GLY A 34 -21.05 -5.12 15.61
C GLY A 34 -21.77 -6.40 15.19
N SER A 35 -23.10 -6.42 15.30
CA SER A 35 -23.93 -7.57 14.90
C SER A 35 -25.01 -7.10 13.96
N ALA A 36 -24.98 -7.62 12.74
CA ALA A 36 -25.85 -7.20 11.66
C ALA A 36 -26.09 -8.36 10.68
N PHE A 37 -27.36 -8.53 10.31
CA PHE A 37 -27.75 -9.27 9.10
C PHE A 37 -28.00 -8.21 8.03
N ILE A 38 -27.23 -8.24 6.94
CA ILE A 38 -27.16 -7.19 5.92
C ILE A 38 -27.31 -7.83 4.55
N HIS A 39 -28.42 -7.55 3.85
CA HIS A 39 -28.67 -7.97 2.47
C HIS A 39 -28.92 -6.72 1.63
N ASP A 40 -28.43 -6.69 0.39
CA ASP A 40 -28.43 -5.52 -0.52
C ASP A 40 -27.99 -4.19 0.14
N PRO A 41 -26.75 -4.13 0.68
CA PRO A 41 -26.25 -2.94 1.38
C PRO A 41 -26.16 -1.69 0.49
N SER A 42 -26.73 -0.57 0.94
CA SER A 42 -26.38 0.78 0.47
C SER A 42 -25.71 1.57 1.59
N LEU A 43 -24.52 2.11 1.34
CA LEU A 43 -23.72 2.82 2.33
C LEU A 43 -23.55 4.29 1.96
N VAL A 44 -23.93 5.18 2.87
CA VAL A 44 -23.84 6.64 2.70
C VAL A 44 -23.18 7.26 3.92
N GLN A 45 -22.28 8.20 3.69
CA GLN A 45 -21.74 9.05 4.74
C GLN A 45 -22.58 10.33 4.89
N ARG A 46 -23.00 10.63 6.12
CA ARG A 46 -23.75 11.84 6.43
C ARG A 46 -22.82 13.05 6.48
N ALA A 47 -23.07 14.04 5.64
CA ALA A 47 -22.18 15.18 5.48
C ALA A 47 -22.11 16.12 6.70
N SER A 48 -23.12 16.11 7.57
CA SER A 48 -23.18 17.01 8.74
C SER A 48 -22.32 16.58 9.93
N ASP A 49 -22.01 15.28 10.04
CA ASP A 49 -21.30 14.69 11.20
C ASP A 49 -20.33 13.56 10.81
N GLY A 50 -20.11 13.32 9.52
CA GLY A 50 -19.20 12.27 9.01
C GLY A 50 -19.62 10.84 9.35
N LYS A 51 -20.84 10.63 9.88
CA LYS A 51 -21.34 9.36 10.37
C LYS A 51 -21.82 8.48 9.20
N TYR A 52 -21.48 7.20 9.24
CA TYR A 52 -21.88 6.25 8.20
C TYR A 52 -23.27 5.67 8.50
N TYR A 53 -24.10 5.60 7.46
CA TYR A 53 -25.43 5.01 7.45
C TYR A 53 -25.43 3.87 6.42
N LEU A 54 -25.70 2.67 6.90
CA LEU A 54 -25.83 1.45 6.09
C LEU A 54 -27.30 1.04 6.09
N PHE A 55 -27.87 0.96 4.89
CA PHE A 55 -29.25 0.54 4.65
C PHE A 55 -29.24 -0.88 4.12
N THR A 56 -30.24 -1.69 4.50
CA THR A 56 -30.34 -3.10 4.14
C THR A 56 -31.78 -3.47 3.77
N THR A 57 -31.93 -4.45 2.90
CA THR A 57 -33.14 -5.28 2.77
C THR A 57 -33.54 -5.85 4.13
N HIS A 58 -34.85 -6.10 4.30
CA HIS A 58 -35.51 -6.54 5.53
C HIS A 58 -35.59 -5.49 6.65
N ASN A 59 -36.37 -5.81 7.69
CA ASN A 59 -36.72 -4.91 8.80
C ASN A 59 -37.31 -3.58 8.31
N LYS A 60 -38.11 -3.60 7.23
CA LYS A 60 -38.68 -2.43 6.57
C LYS A 60 -37.63 -1.40 6.11
N GLY A 61 -36.52 -1.89 5.55
CA GLY A 61 -35.38 -1.08 5.14
C GLY A 61 -34.54 -0.72 6.36
N GLY A 62 -33.90 -1.71 6.98
CA GLY A 62 -33.15 -1.55 8.22
C GLY A 62 -32.04 -0.49 8.09
N ILE A 63 -31.87 0.33 9.13
CA ILE A 63 -30.83 1.36 9.21
C ILE A 63 -29.84 0.95 10.29
N LEU A 64 -28.57 0.79 9.89
CA LEU A 64 -27.44 0.64 10.78
C LEU A 64 -26.54 1.88 10.67
N THR A 65 -25.82 2.19 11.74
CA THR A 65 -24.87 3.31 11.73
C THR A 65 -23.57 2.98 12.45
N ALA A 66 -22.49 3.65 12.02
CA ALA A 66 -21.16 3.59 12.62
C ALA A 66 -20.43 4.94 12.46
N THR A 67 -19.40 5.20 13.26
CA THR A 67 -18.56 6.41 13.17
C THR A 67 -17.29 6.22 12.34
N ASN A 68 -16.91 4.96 12.09
CA ASN A 68 -15.87 4.54 11.16
C ASN A 68 -16.34 3.27 10.40
N LEU A 69 -15.63 2.92 9.34
CA LEU A 69 -16.01 1.84 8.43
C LEU A 69 -15.92 0.43 9.04
N ALA A 70 -15.02 0.21 10.01
CA ALA A 70 -14.88 -1.06 10.73
C ALA A 70 -15.94 -1.27 11.84
N GLY A 71 -16.83 -0.30 12.07
CA GLY A 71 -17.87 -0.37 13.09
C GLY A 71 -17.46 0.22 14.45
N PRO A 72 -18.15 -0.12 15.55
CA PRO A 72 -19.23 -1.12 15.63
C PRO A 72 -20.51 -0.67 14.91
N TRP A 73 -20.99 -1.51 13.99
CA TRP A 73 -22.25 -1.28 13.29
C TRP A 73 -23.43 -1.54 14.24
N THR A 74 -24.23 -0.50 14.46
CA THR A 74 -25.37 -0.51 15.39
C THR A 74 -26.67 -0.27 14.64
N SER A 75 -27.61 -1.21 14.72
CA SER A 75 -28.98 -1.01 14.20
C SER A 75 -29.71 0.06 15.01
N VAL A 76 -30.24 1.07 14.33
CA VAL A 76 -30.91 2.24 14.93
C VAL A 76 -32.41 2.31 14.61
N GLY A 77 -32.88 1.62 13.57
CA GLY A 77 -34.29 1.62 13.17
C GLY A 77 -34.48 1.17 11.73
N SER A 78 -35.43 1.79 11.03
CA SER A 78 -35.73 1.51 9.62
C SER A 78 -36.16 2.76 8.86
N ILE A 79 -36.07 2.71 7.53
CA ILE A 79 -36.52 3.77 6.62
C ILE A 79 -38.04 3.93 6.78
N LEU A 80 -38.80 2.85 6.66
CA LEU A 80 -40.26 2.86 6.76
C LEU A 80 -40.72 2.09 8.00
N PRO A 81 -40.83 2.69 9.20
CA PRO A 81 -41.31 1.98 10.40
C PRO A 81 -42.78 1.55 10.33
N SER A 82 -43.54 2.03 9.33
CA SER A 82 -44.87 1.57 8.95
C SER A 82 -44.84 0.95 7.56
N ASP A 83 -45.88 0.22 7.17
CA ASP A 83 -45.99 -0.32 5.79
C ASP A 83 -45.94 0.82 4.76
N SER A 84 -45.22 0.58 3.66
CA SER A 84 -45.16 1.47 2.50
C SER A 84 -46.57 1.85 2.02
N VAL A 85 -46.75 3.08 1.53
CA VAL A 85 -48.03 3.54 0.95
C VAL A 85 -48.34 2.87 -0.39
N ILE A 86 -47.34 2.20 -0.99
CA ILE A 86 -47.52 1.38 -2.19
C ILE A 86 -48.42 0.18 -1.86
N ASN A 87 -49.55 0.08 -2.54
CA ASN A 87 -50.54 -0.99 -2.31
C ASN A 87 -50.22 -2.27 -3.10
N LEU A 88 -49.08 -2.88 -2.80
CA LEU A 88 -48.64 -4.18 -3.32
C LEU A 88 -48.34 -5.17 -2.17
N PRO A 89 -48.41 -6.50 -2.41
CA PRO A 89 -47.81 -7.48 -1.50
C PRO A 89 -46.32 -7.18 -1.25
N GLY A 90 -45.84 -7.38 -0.02
CA GLY A 90 -44.47 -7.02 0.39
C GLY A 90 -44.30 -5.57 0.85
N ARG A 91 -45.36 -4.74 0.83
CA ARG A 91 -45.32 -3.35 1.35
C ARG A 91 -44.97 -3.25 2.84
N ASP A 92 -45.09 -4.36 3.55
CA ASP A 92 -44.74 -4.54 4.94
C ASP A 92 -43.26 -4.86 5.19
N ASP A 93 -42.44 -5.08 4.14
CA ASP A 93 -40.99 -5.25 4.25
C ASP A 93 -40.28 -4.88 2.94
N ILE A 94 -39.65 -3.70 2.88
CA ILE A 94 -39.02 -3.16 1.65
C ILE A 94 -37.62 -3.71 1.40
N TRP A 95 -37.24 -3.82 0.13
CA TRP A 95 -35.99 -4.44 -0.33
C TRP A 95 -35.10 -3.47 -1.11
N ALA A 96 -33.82 -3.82 -1.23
CA ALA A 96 -32.76 -3.16 -1.98
C ALA A 96 -32.83 -1.61 -1.95
N PRO A 97 -32.67 -0.98 -0.78
CA PRO A 97 -32.68 0.48 -0.69
C PRO A 97 -31.38 1.06 -1.26
N ASP A 98 -31.46 1.95 -2.25
CA ASP A 98 -30.34 2.81 -2.68
C ASP A 98 -30.53 4.23 -2.16
N VAL A 99 -29.54 4.73 -1.42
CA VAL A 99 -29.61 6.03 -0.75
C VAL A 99 -28.56 6.99 -1.31
N SER A 100 -28.99 8.19 -1.68
CA SER A 100 -28.13 9.21 -2.29
C SER A 100 -28.55 10.63 -1.87
N PHE A 101 -27.61 11.58 -1.87
CA PHE A 101 -27.86 12.96 -1.43
C PHE A 101 -28.00 13.92 -2.61
N HIS A 102 -29.18 14.52 -2.77
CA HIS A 102 -29.51 15.42 -3.87
C HIS A 102 -30.35 16.59 -3.40
N ASN A 103 -30.13 17.80 -3.95
CA ASN A 103 -30.95 18.99 -3.68
C ASN A 103 -31.17 19.31 -2.19
N GLY A 104 -30.18 19.00 -1.33
CA GLY A 104 -30.23 19.24 0.11
C GLY A 104 -30.98 18.18 0.94
N GLN A 105 -31.37 17.04 0.35
CA GLN A 105 -32.02 15.93 1.05
C GLN A 105 -31.47 14.57 0.61
N TYR A 106 -31.64 13.57 1.47
CA TYR A 106 -31.40 12.17 1.16
C TYR A 106 -32.63 11.56 0.48
N TYR A 107 -32.39 10.87 -0.63
CA TYR A 107 -33.38 10.12 -1.41
C TYR A 107 -33.06 8.64 -1.21
N ALA A 108 -34.05 7.86 -0.79
CA ALA A 108 -33.96 6.41 -0.68
C ALA A 108 -34.95 5.80 -1.67
N TYR A 109 -34.46 5.26 -2.79
CA TYR A 109 -35.27 4.42 -3.66
C TYR A 109 -35.30 3.01 -3.09
N TYR A 110 -36.45 2.37 -3.10
CA TYR A 110 -36.63 1.04 -2.50
C TYR A 110 -37.61 0.20 -3.30
N ALA A 111 -37.51 -1.12 -3.20
CA ALA A 111 -38.41 -2.06 -3.84
C ALA A 111 -39.54 -2.53 -2.91
N VAL A 112 -40.72 -2.74 -3.50
CA VAL A 112 -41.85 -3.49 -2.92
C VAL A 112 -42.15 -4.67 -3.84
N SER A 113 -41.89 -5.89 -3.36
CA SER A 113 -42.09 -7.13 -4.12
C SER A 113 -42.27 -8.35 -3.21
N THR A 114 -42.41 -9.51 -3.82
CA THR A 114 -42.46 -10.83 -3.17
C THR A 114 -41.73 -11.84 -4.05
N PHE A 115 -41.08 -12.85 -3.45
CA PHE A 115 -40.25 -13.82 -4.18
C PHE A 115 -40.98 -14.44 -5.38
N GLY A 116 -40.30 -14.46 -6.53
CA GLY A 116 -40.84 -15.00 -7.79
C GLY A 116 -41.88 -14.12 -8.51
N SER A 117 -42.09 -12.87 -8.08
CA SER A 117 -43.05 -11.94 -8.68
C SER A 117 -42.40 -10.94 -9.64
N GLN A 118 -43.04 -10.69 -10.78
CA GLN A 118 -42.79 -9.50 -11.62
C GLN A 118 -43.66 -8.30 -11.22
N ASN A 119 -44.66 -8.50 -10.36
CA ASN A 119 -45.58 -7.47 -9.95
C ASN A 119 -44.99 -6.72 -8.75
N SER A 120 -44.16 -5.73 -9.08
CA SER A 120 -43.22 -5.05 -8.18
C SER A 120 -43.22 -3.55 -8.43
N ALA A 121 -42.83 -2.77 -7.45
CA ALA A 121 -42.71 -1.32 -7.59
C ALA A 121 -41.44 -0.78 -6.93
N ILE A 122 -40.84 0.22 -7.57
CA ILE A 122 -39.82 1.08 -6.96
C ILE A 122 -40.54 2.30 -6.38
N GLY A 123 -40.42 2.46 -5.06
CA GLY A 123 -40.85 3.64 -4.32
C GLY A 123 -39.71 4.63 -4.07
N LEU A 124 -40.07 5.79 -3.54
CA LEU A 124 -39.12 6.79 -3.03
C LEU A 124 -39.53 7.23 -1.63
N ALA A 125 -38.58 7.20 -0.69
CA ALA A 125 -38.64 7.94 0.56
C ALA A 125 -37.60 9.07 0.56
N THR A 126 -37.86 10.17 1.27
CA THR A 126 -36.86 11.25 1.47
C THR A 126 -36.69 11.61 2.94
N SER A 127 -35.47 11.98 3.34
CA SER A 127 -35.14 12.47 4.68
C SER A 127 -34.14 13.62 4.63
N SER A 128 -34.15 14.52 5.61
CA SER A 128 -33.13 15.55 5.80
C SER A 128 -31.89 15.09 6.58
N SER A 129 -31.95 13.95 7.29
CA SER A 129 -30.85 13.50 8.17
C SER A 129 -30.55 11.99 8.13
N MET A 130 -31.32 11.21 7.37
CA MET A 130 -31.34 9.74 7.35
C MET A 130 -31.80 9.04 8.64
N ASP A 131 -32.08 9.76 9.73
CA ASP A 131 -32.42 9.14 11.01
C ASP A 131 -33.80 8.45 10.98
N PRO A 132 -33.98 7.35 11.75
CA PRO A 132 -35.28 6.68 11.89
C PRO A 132 -36.42 7.66 12.23
N GLY A 133 -37.54 7.54 11.53
CA GLY A 133 -38.72 8.40 11.71
C GLY A 133 -38.64 9.79 11.05
N THR A 134 -37.53 10.16 10.39
CA THR A 134 -37.43 11.39 9.58
C THR A 134 -37.81 11.19 8.11
N TRP A 135 -37.96 9.93 7.69
CA TRP A 135 -38.29 9.55 6.32
C TRP A 135 -39.76 9.80 5.98
N THR A 136 -40.00 10.44 4.85
CA THR A 136 -41.32 10.62 4.23
C THR A 136 -41.44 9.73 3.01
N ASP A 137 -42.39 8.80 3.02
CA ASP A 137 -42.73 7.94 1.87
C ASP A 137 -43.59 8.71 0.85
N HIS A 138 -43.11 8.81 -0.39
CA HIS A 138 -43.82 9.43 -1.52
C HIS A 138 -44.58 8.42 -2.39
N GLY A 139 -44.42 7.12 -2.12
CA GLY A 139 -45.02 6.03 -2.86
C GLY A 139 -44.28 5.71 -4.17
N GLN A 140 -45.03 5.13 -5.11
CA GLN A 140 -44.51 4.51 -6.33
C GLN A 140 -43.99 5.55 -7.35
N VAL A 141 -42.71 5.41 -7.72
CA VAL A 141 -42.07 6.13 -8.84
C VAL A 141 -42.19 5.35 -10.14
N PHE A 142 -41.96 4.03 -10.07
CA PHE A 142 -41.96 3.12 -11.22
C PHE A 142 -42.44 1.72 -10.81
N ALA A 143 -42.95 0.93 -11.76
CA ALA A 143 -43.44 -0.43 -11.47
C ALA A 143 -43.37 -1.36 -12.69
N SER A 144 -43.35 -2.66 -12.38
CA SER A 144 -43.50 -3.77 -13.32
C SER A 144 -44.74 -4.59 -12.96
N THR A 145 -45.27 -5.30 -13.95
CA THR A 145 -46.40 -6.23 -13.83
C THR A 145 -46.07 -7.52 -14.56
N THR A 146 -46.83 -8.59 -14.28
CA THR A 146 -46.67 -9.87 -14.97
C THR A 146 -46.77 -9.70 -16.49
N GLY A 147 -45.71 -10.06 -17.21
CA GLY A 147 -45.59 -9.91 -18.67
C GLY A 147 -44.71 -8.74 -19.13
N ASN A 148 -44.19 -7.90 -18.23
CA ASN A 148 -43.05 -7.01 -18.55
C ASN A 148 -41.78 -7.85 -18.80
N ALA A 149 -40.80 -7.29 -19.50
CA ALA A 149 -39.51 -7.95 -19.75
C ALA A 149 -38.55 -7.89 -18.54
N TYR A 150 -38.85 -7.04 -17.56
CA TYR A 150 -38.02 -6.71 -16.41
C TYR A 150 -38.82 -6.81 -15.12
N ASN A 151 -38.11 -6.93 -14.00
CA ASN A 151 -38.66 -6.71 -12.66
C ASN A 151 -38.24 -5.32 -12.14
N ALA A 152 -39.17 -4.56 -11.56
CA ALA A 152 -38.89 -3.24 -11.00
C ALA A 152 -38.44 -3.36 -9.53
N ILE A 153 -37.24 -3.90 -9.33
CA ILE A 153 -36.52 -3.95 -8.04
C ILE A 153 -35.05 -3.55 -8.24
N ASP A 154 -34.28 -3.49 -7.15
CA ASP A 154 -32.86 -3.12 -7.11
C ASP A 154 -32.54 -1.76 -7.78
N PRO A 155 -33.20 -0.68 -7.34
CA PRO A 155 -32.95 0.66 -7.87
C PRO A 155 -31.53 1.15 -7.57
N ASN A 156 -30.95 1.90 -8.51
CA ASN A 156 -29.80 2.76 -8.27
C ASN A 156 -29.95 4.08 -9.06
N LEU A 157 -29.84 5.21 -8.36
CA LEU A 157 -29.92 6.54 -8.98
C LEU A 157 -28.53 7.05 -9.39
N VAL A 158 -28.39 7.42 -10.67
CA VAL A 158 -27.26 8.22 -11.16
C VAL A 158 -27.75 9.50 -11.82
N ILE A 159 -27.09 10.60 -11.52
CA ILE A 159 -27.22 11.85 -12.27
C ILE A 159 -25.98 11.98 -13.15
N ASP A 160 -26.17 12.06 -14.47
CA ASP A 160 -25.06 12.21 -15.41
C ASP A 160 -24.45 13.63 -15.37
N GLU A 161 -23.31 13.80 -16.04
CA GLU A 161 -22.58 15.08 -16.08
C GLU A 161 -23.30 16.21 -16.83
N HIS A 162 -24.45 15.93 -17.43
CA HIS A 162 -25.35 16.93 -18.02
C HIS A 162 -26.55 17.23 -17.11
N GLY A 163 -26.62 16.63 -15.93
CA GLY A 163 -27.70 16.77 -14.97
C GLY A 163 -28.91 15.88 -15.25
N SER A 164 -28.77 14.85 -16.10
CA SER A 164 -29.88 13.95 -16.45
C SER A 164 -29.96 12.80 -15.44
N PRO A 165 -31.08 12.64 -14.71
CA PRO A 165 -31.24 11.54 -13.77
C PRO A 165 -31.71 10.26 -14.49
N VAL A 166 -30.98 9.17 -14.29
CA VAL A 166 -31.31 7.82 -14.74
C VAL A 166 -31.41 6.89 -13.53
N LEU A 167 -32.46 6.07 -13.52
CA LEU A 167 -32.65 5.01 -12.54
C LEU A 167 -32.27 3.68 -13.21
N THR A 168 -31.20 3.06 -12.75
CA THR A 168 -30.83 1.68 -13.11
C THR A 168 -31.60 0.73 -12.18
N PHE A 169 -32.09 -0.38 -12.69
CA PHE A 169 -32.87 -1.35 -11.92
C PHE A 169 -32.92 -2.71 -12.63
N GLY A 170 -33.27 -3.78 -11.93
CA GLY A 170 -33.54 -5.07 -12.55
C GLY A 170 -33.06 -6.25 -11.73
N SER A 171 -33.81 -7.34 -11.81
CA SER A 171 -33.51 -8.64 -11.24
C SER A 171 -34.26 -9.69 -12.05
N PHE A 172 -33.54 -10.67 -12.61
CA PHE A 172 -34.09 -11.81 -13.37
C PHE A 172 -34.89 -11.41 -14.64
N TRP A 173 -35.52 -12.41 -15.31
CA TRP A 173 -36.28 -12.33 -16.57
C TRP A 173 -35.50 -11.91 -17.81
N SER A 174 -35.15 -10.64 -17.91
CA SER A 174 -34.24 -10.11 -18.92
C SER A 174 -33.29 -9.09 -18.30
N ASP A 175 -33.03 -9.27 -17.01
CA ASP A 175 -31.92 -8.68 -16.25
C ASP A 175 -32.03 -7.15 -16.14
N ILE A 176 -30.93 -6.43 -16.39
CA ILE A 176 -30.77 -5.05 -15.96
C ILE A 176 -31.27 -4.04 -17.01
N TYR A 177 -32.06 -3.09 -16.55
CA TYR A 177 -32.66 -1.99 -17.32
C TYR A 177 -32.31 -0.62 -16.72
N GLN A 178 -32.51 0.42 -17.52
CA GLN A 178 -32.48 1.81 -17.10
C GLN A 178 -33.73 2.53 -17.56
N VAL A 179 -34.22 3.49 -16.76
CA VAL A 179 -35.27 4.43 -17.15
C VAL A 179 -34.92 5.85 -16.71
N ASN A 180 -35.10 6.81 -17.61
CA ASN A 180 -34.91 8.22 -17.28
C ASN A 180 -35.99 8.70 -16.31
N LEU A 181 -35.58 9.49 -15.32
CA LEU A 181 -36.48 10.20 -14.43
C LEU A 181 -36.79 11.60 -14.96
N ALA A 182 -37.89 12.18 -14.50
CA ALA A 182 -38.16 13.60 -14.64
C ALA A 182 -37.31 14.38 -13.61
N SER A 183 -37.14 15.68 -13.83
CA SER A 183 -36.32 16.56 -12.97
C SER A 183 -36.82 16.71 -11.52
N ASN A 184 -38.01 16.18 -11.21
CA ASN A 184 -38.54 16.10 -9.84
C ASN A 184 -38.02 14.88 -9.06
N LEU A 185 -37.33 13.93 -9.71
CA LEU A 185 -36.88 12.66 -9.14
C LEU A 185 -38.02 11.79 -8.56
N GLN A 186 -39.27 12.03 -8.96
CA GLN A 186 -40.47 11.34 -8.41
C GLN A 186 -41.32 10.64 -9.48
N SER A 187 -40.91 10.70 -10.75
CA SER A 187 -41.66 10.12 -11.86
C SER A 187 -40.73 9.83 -13.03
N VAL A 188 -41.02 8.79 -13.81
CA VAL A 188 -40.27 8.48 -15.04
C VAL A 188 -40.58 9.47 -16.17
N SER A 189 -39.58 9.78 -17.00
CA SER A 189 -39.67 10.65 -18.18
C SER A 189 -39.49 9.91 -19.51
N GLY A 190 -39.13 8.63 -19.47
CA GLY A 190 -38.89 7.78 -20.66
C GLY A 190 -39.43 6.36 -20.52
N SER A 191 -39.09 5.51 -21.49
CA SER A 191 -39.37 4.07 -21.45
C SER A 191 -38.11 3.31 -21.01
N PRO A 192 -38.24 2.16 -20.30
CA PRO A 192 -37.10 1.33 -19.93
C PRO A 192 -36.29 0.82 -21.13
N VAL A 193 -34.97 0.78 -20.97
CA VAL A 193 -33.99 0.28 -21.93
C VAL A 193 -33.11 -0.76 -21.25
N GLN A 194 -32.94 -1.93 -21.87
CA GLN A 194 -32.06 -2.99 -21.36
C GLN A 194 -30.58 -2.56 -21.50
N VAL A 195 -29.80 -2.71 -20.43
CA VAL A 195 -28.38 -2.33 -20.36
C VAL A 195 -27.44 -3.50 -20.03
N SER A 196 -27.95 -4.58 -19.46
CA SER A 196 -27.25 -5.86 -19.31
C SER A 196 -28.22 -7.02 -19.58
N PHE A 197 -27.69 -8.17 -20.04
CA PHE A 197 -28.48 -9.38 -20.27
C PHE A 197 -27.61 -10.62 -20.33
N ASN A 198 -27.89 -11.58 -19.45
CA ASN A 198 -27.26 -12.88 -19.43
C ASN A 198 -28.15 -13.91 -20.13
N SER A 199 -27.80 -14.26 -21.37
CA SER A 199 -28.48 -15.31 -22.12
C SER A 199 -28.22 -16.74 -21.61
N THR A 200 -27.44 -16.93 -20.54
CA THR A 200 -27.11 -18.26 -19.99
C THR A 200 -28.01 -18.61 -18.81
N SER A 201 -29.07 -19.38 -19.07
CA SER A 201 -29.91 -19.94 -18.01
C SER A 201 -29.16 -21.05 -17.25
N PRO A 202 -29.22 -21.11 -15.90
CA PRO A 202 -30.08 -20.34 -15.00
C PRO A 202 -29.31 -19.23 -14.24
N GLN A 203 -28.50 -18.41 -14.94
CA GLN A 203 -27.69 -17.33 -14.35
C GLN A 203 -28.32 -15.95 -14.63
N PRO A 204 -29.38 -15.55 -13.90
CA PRO A 204 -29.93 -14.19 -14.00
C PRO A 204 -28.90 -13.16 -13.51
N GLU A 205 -29.17 -11.90 -13.79
CA GLU A 205 -28.47 -10.76 -13.19
C GLU A 205 -29.42 -9.93 -12.33
N GLU A 206 -28.90 -9.36 -11.25
CA GLU A 206 -29.62 -8.46 -10.33
C GLU A 206 -28.68 -7.53 -9.57
N GLY A 207 -29.22 -6.72 -8.65
CA GLY A 207 -28.42 -5.83 -7.80
C GLY A 207 -27.61 -4.82 -8.60
N ALA A 208 -28.24 -4.07 -9.51
CA ALA A 208 -27.54 -3.19 -10.43
C ALA A 208 -27.07 -1.88 -9.77
N PHE A 209 -25.78 -1.54 -9.93
CA PHE A 209 -25.20 -0.31 -9.37
C PHE A 209 -24.29 0.38 -10.40
N VAL A 210 -24.63 1.61 -10.79
CA VAL A 210 -23.81 2.42 -11.69
C VAL A 210 -23.01 3.45 -10.89
N TRP A 211 -21.69 3.45 -11.06
CA TRP A 211 -20.78 4.35 -10.36
C TRP A 211 -19.91 5.15 -11.34
N LYS A 212 -19.68 6.45 -11.08
CA LYS A 212 -18.75 7.28 -11.88
C LYS A 212 -17.38 7.32 -11.21
N HIS A 213 -16.36 6.82 -11.90
CA HIS A 213 -14.97 6.93 -11.47
C HIS A 213 -14.10 7.53 -12.59
N GLY A 214 -13.45 8.65 -12.29
CA GLY A 214 -12.69 9.42 -13.28
C GLY A 214 -13.53 9.83 -14.50
N SER A 215 -13.14 9.36 -15.69
CA SER A 215 -13.81 9.65 -16.97
C SER A 215 -14.82 8.58 -17.42
N PHE A 216 -15.12 7.58 -16.59
CA PHE A 216 -16.00 6.46 -16.97
C PHE A 216 -17.10 6.21 -15.94
N TYR A 217 -18.20 5.63 -16.43
CA TYR A 217 -19.28 5.05 -15.65
C TYR A 217 -19.13 3.52 -15.68
N TYR A 218 -19.33 2.87 -14.53
CA TYR A 218 -19.16 1.43 -14.34
C TYR A 218 -20.50 0.86 -13.85
N LEU A 219 -21.10 -0.05 -14.63
CA LEU A 219 -22.27 -0.83 -14.22
C LEU A 219 -21.78 -2.12 -13.58
N PHE A 220 -21.97 -2.21 -12.26
CA PHE A 220 -21.82 -3.43 -11.48
C PHE A 220 -23.16 -4.14 -11.38
N PHE A 221 -23.13 -5.47 -11.39
CA PHE A 221 -24.30 -6.32 -11.23
C PHE A 221 -23.87 -7.66 -10.65
N SER A 222 -24.72 -8.25 -9.82
CA SER A 222 -24.52 -9.61 -9.34
C SER A 222 -25.13 -10.61 -10.32
N SER A 223 -24.48 -11.76 -10.53
CA SER A 223 -25.01 -12.86 -11.33
C SER A 223 -24.56 -14.20 -10.75
N GLY A 224 -25.51 -15.12 -10.67
CA GLY A 224 -25.37 -16.40 -9.97
C GLY A 224 -26.71 -16.89 -9.47
N THR A 225 -26.72 -18.04 -8.82
CA THR A 225 -27.84 -18.41 -7.94
C THR A 225 -27.66 -17.67 -6.61
N CYS A 226 -28.64 -16.87 -6.21
CA CYS A 226 -28.73 -16.23 -4.89
C CYS A 226 -29.68 -17.01 -3.96
N CYS A 227 -29.52 -16.77 -2.65
CA CYS A 227 -30.47 -17.05 -1.57
C CYS A 227 -30.95 -18.51 -1.33
N GLY A 228 -31.50 -18.74 -0.13
CA GLY A 228 -32.30 -19.93 0.19
C GLY A 228 -31.57 -21.28 0.17
N PHE A 229 -30.24 -21.29 0.14
CA PHE A 229 -29.46 -22.53 0.16
C PHE A 229 -29.48 -23.21 1.54
N VAL A 230 -29.12 -24.50 1.50
CA VAL A 230 -28.75 -25.30 2.67
C VAL A 230 -27.58 -26.19 2.25
N ALA A 231 -26.81 -26.72 3.20
CA ALA A 231 -25.61 -27.52 2.91
C ALA A 231 -25.84 -28.73 1.95
N ASN A 232 -27.08 -29.21 1.81
CA ASN A 232 -27.47 -30.30 0.93
C ASN A 232 -28.01 -29.86 -0.45
N ASN A 233 -28.10 -28.56 -0.72
CA ASN A 233 -28.66 -27.97 -1.93
C ASN A 233 -27.91 -26.67 -2.33
N LEU A 234 -26.57 -26.75 -2.35
CA LEU A 234 -25.72 -25.67 -2.86
C LEU A 234 -25.75 -25.66 -4.41
N PRO A 235 -25.65 -24.48 -5.05
CA PRO A 235 -25.34 -24.42 -6.47
C PRO A 235 -23.95 -25.03 -6.74
N PRO A 236 -23.69 -25.53 -7.96
CA PRO A 236 -22.35 -25.95 -8.37
C PRO A 236 -21.32 -24.83 -8.18
N ALA A 237 -20.07 -25.18 -7.92
CA ALA A 237 -19.01 -24.18 -7.76
C ALA A 237 -18.79 -23.39 -9.06
N GLY A 238 -18.88 -22.07 -8.99
CA GLY A 238 -18.92 -21.16 -10.12
C GLY A 238 -20.33 -20.82 -10.60
N ASP A 239 -21.39 -21.41 -10.02
CA ASP A 239 -22.80 -21.07 -10.27
C ASP A 239 -23.45 -20.33 -9.08
N GLU A 240 -22.75 -20.15 -7.96
CA GLU A 240 -23.17 -19.27 -6.87
C GLU A 240 -23.06 -17.77 -7.21
N TYR A 241 -23.62 -16.91 -6.37
CA TYR A 241 -23.66 -15.46 -6.52
C TYR A 241 -22.26 -14.82 -6.58
N LYS A 242 -22.05 -13.91 -7.54
CA LYS A 242 -20.77 -13.25 -7.86
C LYS A 242 -21.02 -11.88 -8.46
N VAL A 243 -20.08 -10.93 -8.34
CA VAL A 243 -20.21 -9.59 -8.95
C VAL A 243 -19.39 -9.46 -10.23
N PHE A 244 -20.04 -8.90 -11.25
CA PHE A 244 -19.48 -8.53 -12.54
C PHE A 244 -19.53 -7.01 -12.76
N VAL A 245 -18.67 -6.51 -13.67
CA VAL A 245 -18.67 -5.11 -14.10
C VAL A 245 -18.51 -4.96 -15.62
N GLY A 246 -19.17 -3.95 -16.18
CA GLY A 246 -18.83 -3.35 -17.47
C GLY A 246 -18.72 -1.83 -17.36
N ARG A 247 -17.93 -1.19 -18.23
CA ARG A 247 -17.75 0.27 -18.24
C ARG A 247 -18.30 0.92 -19.51
N SER A 248 -18.60 2.21 -19.40
CA SER A 248 -18.97 3.08 -20.52
C SER A 248 -18.46 4.50 -20.29
N SER A 249 -18.33 5.29 -21.36
CA SER A 249 -18.14 6.74 -21.24
C SER A 249 -19.47 7.50 -21.01
N SER A 250 -20.60 6.78 -20.90
CA SER A 250 -21.92 7.35 -20.64
C SER A 250 -22.64 6.59 -19.52
N ALA A 251 -23.36 7.31 -18.66
CA ALA A 251 -24.25 6.71 -17.66
C ALA A 251 -25.34 5.82 -18.28
N HIS A 252 -25.66 6.05 -19.55
CA HIS A 252 -26.70 5.34 -20.34
C HIS A 252 -26.16 4.16 -21.14
N GLY A 253 -24.86 3.85 -21.00
CA GLY A 253 -24.18 2.83 -21.79
C GLY A 253 -23.94 3.22 -23.27
N PRO A 254 -23.67 2.24 -24.16
CA PRO A 254 -23.56 0.81 -23.85
C PRO A 254 -22.39 0.54 -22.90
N PHE A 255 -22.60 -0.38 -21.97
CA PHE A 255 -21.56 -0.87 -21.09
C PHE A 255 -20.87 -2.07 -21.73
N VAL A 256 -19.54 -2.11 -21.65
CA VAL A 256 -18.72 -3.21 -22.17
C VAL A 256 -17.77 -3.73 -21.11
N ASP A 257 -17.52 -5.04 -21.11
CA ASP A 257 -16.55 -5.66 -20.22
C ASP A 257 -15.08 -5.39 -20.64
N LYS A 258 -14.13 -5.90 -19.87
CA LYS A 258 -12.69 -5.78 -20.11
C LYS A 258 -12.23 -6.35 -21.46
N SER A 259 -12.98 -7.28 -22.04
CA SER A 259 -12.74 -7.82 -23.39
C SER A 259 -13.37 -6.99 -24.51
N GLY A 260 -14.21 -6.00 -24.16
CA GLY A 260 -14.97 -5.16 -25.08
C GLY A 260 -16.32 -5.75 -25.49
N ARG A 261 -16.81 -6.79 -24.80
CA ARG A 261 -18.14 -7.37 -25.08
C ARG A 261 -19.23 -6.54 -24.40
N ASP A 262 -20.28 -6.24 -25.16
CA ASP A 262 -21.49 -5.56 -24.69
C ASP A 262 -22.20 -6.38 -23.61
N LEU A 263 -22.53 -5.76 -22.48
CA LEU A 263 -23.21 -6.44 -21.38
C LEU A 263 -24.57 -7.03 -21.79
N ARG A 264 -25.25 -6.47 -22.79
CA ARG A 264 -26.51 -6.99 -23.35
C ARG A 264 -26.33 -8.25 -24.20
N GLN A 265 -25.12 -8.79 -24.29
CA GLN A 265 -24.74 -9.96 -25.07
C GLN A 265 -23.98 -10.98 -24.21
N THR A 266 -24.37 -11.13 -22.93
CA THR A 266 -23.66 -11.96 -21.95
C THR A 266 -22.20 -11.52 -21.85
N GLY A 267 -22.01 -10.24 -21.54
CA GLY A 267 -20.73 -9.65 -21.15
C GLY A 267 -20.61 -9.56 -19.64
N GLY A 268 -19.40 -9.26 -19.17
CA GLY A 268 -19.16 -8.98 -17.76
C GLY A 268 -17.74 -9.36 -17.35
N THR A 269 -17.05 -8.44 -16.67
CA THR A 269 -15.75 -8.74 -16.04
C THR A 269 -16.01 -9.18 -14.61
N LEU A 270 -15.68 -10.41 -14.26
CA LEU A 270 -15.76 -10.89 -12.88
C LEU A 270 -14.82 -10.05 -12.00
N VAL A 271 -15.36 -9.38 -10.99
CA VAL A 271 -14.60 -8.58 -10.02
C VAL A 271 -14.63 -9.15 -8.61
N LEU A 272 -15.62 -9.99 -8.30
CA LEU A 272 -15.74 -10.63 -7.00
C LEU A 272 -16.45 -11.98 -7.10
N ALA A 273 -15.90 -13.02 -6.46
CA ALA A 273 -16.52 -14.34 -6.32
C ALA A 273 -16.23 -14.94 -4.95
N SER A 274 -16.77 -16.13 -4.66
CA SER A 274 -16.45 -16.88 -3.44
C SER A 274 -14.95 -17.14 -3.29
N HIS A 275 -14.40 -16.86 -2.11
CA HIS A 275 -12.97 -17.02 -1.76
C HIS A 275 -12.80 -17.06 -0.24
N GLY A 276 -11.79 -17.76 0.28
CA GLY A 276 -11.48 -17.73 1.71
C GLY A 276 -12.68 -18.08 2.60
N ASN A 277 -13.13 -17.13 3.42
CA ASN A 277 -14.33 -17.23 4.25
C ASN A 277 -15.59 -16.61 3.59
N VAL A 278 -15.49 -16.04 2.39
CA VAL A 278 -16.55 -15.38 1.63
C VAL A 278 -17.23 -16.37 0.69
N TYR A 279 -18.53 -16.64 0.88
CA TYR A 279 -19.35 -17.42 -0.05
C TYR A 279 -20.49 -16.60 -0.63
N ALA A 280 -20.72 -16.76 -1.94
CA ALA A 280 -21.81 -16.12 -2.69
C ALA A 280 -21.92 -14.58 -2.50
N PRO A 281 -20.85 -13.79 -2.72
CA PRO A 281 -20.87 -12.35 -2.49
C PRO A 281 -21.65 -11.56 -3.58
N GLY A 282 -22.44 -10.57 -3.18
CA GLY A 282 -23.15 -9.69 -4.11
C GLY A 282 -24.04 -8.61 -3.47
N GLY A 283 -25.06 -8.18 -4.21
CA GLY A 283 -26.00 -7.10 -3.82
C GLY A 283 -25.30 -5.78 -3.57
N GLN A 284 -24.31 -5.44 -4.39
CA GLN A 284 -23.29 -4.44 -4.07
C GLN A 284 -23.71 -2.98 -4.24
N SER A 285 -23.06 -2.09 -3.47
CA SER A 285 -23.05 -0.64 -3.68
C SER A 285 -21.64 -0.06 -3.61
N ILE A 286 -21.47 1.20 -4.05
CA ILE A 286 -20.20 1.93 -4.01
C ILE A 286 -20.45 3.35 -3.51
N PHE A 287 -19.57 3.86 -2.65
CA PHE A 287 -19.57 5.26 -2.23
C PHE A 287 -18.14 5.77 -2.06
N THR A 288 -17.89 7.07 -2.24
CA THR A 288 -16.61 7.69 -1.87
C THR A 288 -16.61 8.01 -0.38
N ASP A 289 -15.66 7.44 0.36
CA ASP A 289 -15.42 7.82 1.74
C ASP A 289 -14.71 9.18 1.82
N SER A 290 -15.33 10.15 2.48
CA SER A 290 -14.77 11.51 2.56
C SER A 290 -13.59 11.61 3.52
N LYS A 291 -13.34 10.60 4.36
CA LYS A 291 -12.19 10.57 5.30
C LYS A 291 -10.90 10.12 4.63
N SER A 292 -10.97 9.13 3.74
CA SER A 292 -9.82 8.57 3.01
C SER A 292 -9.71 9.03 1.55
N GLY A 293 -10.75 9.64 1.00
CA GLY A 293 -10.83 10.04 -0.42
C GLY A 293 -10.92 8.86 -1.40
N LYS A 294 -11.25 7.66 -0.90
CA LYS A 294 -11.29 6.42 -1.70
C LYS A 294 -12.71 5.99 -1.97
N ASP A 295 -12.94 5.46 -3.17
CA ASP A 295 -14.16 4.72 -3.48
C ASP A 295 -14.13 3.37 -2.77
N ILE A 296 -15.18 3.12 -1.99
CA ILE A 296 -15.40 1.92 -1.18
C ILE A 296 -16.40 1.02 -1.88
N PHE A 297 -16.00 -0.23 -2.12
CA PHE A 297 -16.86 -1.27 -2.65
C PHE A 297 -17.50 -2.08 -1.51
N VAL A 298 -18.83 -2.15 -1.50
CA VAL A 298 -19.68 -2.66 -0.40
C VAL A 298 -20.52 -3.82 -0.92
N TYR A 299 -20.53 -4.97 -0.24
CA TYR A 299 -21.33 -6.15 -0.62
C TYR A 299 -21.69 -7.01 0.59
N HIS A 300 -22.73 -7.85 0.46
CA HIS A 300 -23.05 -8.88 1.44
C HIS A 300 -22.47 -10.24 1.02
N TYR A 301 -22.23 -11.15 1.97
CA TYR A 301 -21.82 -12.53 1.70
C TYR A 301 -22.10 -13.47 2.89
N VAL A 302 -22.19 -14.77 2.63
CA VAL A 302 -22.36 -15.82 3.66
C VAL A 302 -21.00 -16.35 4.14
N PRO A 303 -20.68 -16.32 5.45
CA PRO A 303 -19.40 -16.83 5.96
C PRO A 303 -19.35 -18.36 6.04
N VAL A 304 -18.38 -18.96 5.35
CA VAL A 304 -18.15 -20.41 5.27
C VAL A 304 -17.91 -21.06 6.64
N ASN A 305 -17.37 -20.30 7.59
CA ASN A 305 -17.07 -20.77 8.95
C ASN A 305 -18.16 -20.46 9.99
N SER A 306 -19.31 -19.88 9.59
CA SER A 306 -20.42 -19.62 10.52
C SER A 306 -21.18 -20.90 10.92
N PRO A 307 -22.01 -20.89 11.99
CA PRO A 307 -22.76 -22.07 12.44
C PRO A 307 -23.80 -22.60 11.43
N GLN A 308 -24.21 -21.77 10.46
CA GLN A 308 -25.14 -22.14 9.37
C GLN A 308 -24.61 -21.56 8.05
N PRO A 309 -23.47 -22.06 7.53
CA PRO A 309 -22.60 -21.35 6.58
C PRO A 309 -23.11 -21.23 5.14
N TYR A 310 -24.37 -21.62 4.94
CA TYR A 310 -25.05 -21.59 3.65
C TYR A 310 -26.52 -21.16 3.79
N SER A 311 -26.98 -20.76 4.98
CA SER A 311 -28.37 -20.40 5.24
C SER A 311 -28.59 -18.91 5.14
N ASP A 312 -29.49 -18.52 4.25
CA ASP A 312 -29.92 -17.13 4.04
C ASP A 312 -31.37 -16.88 4.54
N THR A 313 -31.91 -17.79 5.37
CA THR A 313 -33.32 -17.72 5.81
C THR A 313 -33.50 -16.99 7.14
N CYS A 314 -34.33 -15.94 7.14
CA CYS A 314 -34.62 -15.07 8.29
C CYS A 314 -35.55 -15.66 9.39
N ASP A 315 -35.86 -16.97 9.37
CA ASP A 315 -36.90 -17.58 10.20
C ASP A 315 -36.68 -17.50 11.73
N ALA A 316 -35.49 -17.08 12.18
CA ALA A 316 -35.13 -17.03 13.60
C ALA A 316 -35.80 -15.89 14.41
N MET A 317 -36.22 -14.78 13.77
CA MET A 317 -36.68 -13.58 14.49
C MET A 317 -38.05 -13.70 15.20
N THR A 318 -38.80 -14.80 15.02
CA THR A 318 -40.13 -14.98 15.66
C THR A 318 -40.13 -15.81 16.94
N SER A 319 -39.03 -16.50 17.29
CA SER A 319 -39.01 -17.42 18.45
C SER A 319 -38.54 -16.75 19.75
N LYS A 320 -39.47 -16.59 20.72
CA LYS A 320 -39.20 -15.98 22.04
C LYS A 320 -38.46 -16.91 23.01
N SER A 321 -37.30 -17.48 22.63
CA SER A 321 -36.42 -18.19 23.58
C SER A 321 -35.05 -18.61 23.00
N SER A 322 -34.03 -17.74 23.08
CA SER A 322 -32.65 -18.04 23.57
C SER A 322 -31.68 -16.91 23.23
N PRO A 323 -30.76 -16.50 24.14
CA PRO A 323 -29.78 -15.45 23.86
C PRO A 323 -28.39 -16.04 23.58
N THR A 324 -28.12 -16.49 22.34
CA THR A 324 -26.77 -16.77 21.79
C THR A 324 -26.86 -17.28 20.35
N PHE A 325 -25.71 -17.34 19.68
CA PHE A 325 -25.42 -17.91 18.34
C PHE A 325 -25.56 -16.94 17.16
N GLY A 326 -24.41 -16.74 16.51
CA GLY A 326 -24.24 -15.77 15.43
C GLY A 326 -24.73 -16.29 14.09
N PHE A 327 -25.37 -15.37 13.38
CA PHE A 327 -25.62 -15.41 11.95
C PHE A 327 -25.01 -14.11 11.45
N GLU A 328 -23.84 -14.20 10.85
CA GLU A 328 -23.12 -13.05 10.32
C GLU A 328 -23.34 -13.04 8.82
N LEU A 329 -23.94 -11.97 8.29
CA LEU A 329 -23.89 -11.66 6.86
C LEU A 329 -23.00 -10.43 6.79
N LEU A 330 -21.72 -10.65 6.48
CA LEU A 330 -20.68 -9.65 6.68
C LEU A 330 -20.58 -8.71 5.47
N CYS A 331 -20.26 -7.46 5.76
CA CYS A 331 -20.04 -6.42 4.76
C CYS A 331 -18.54 -6.22 4.54
N ALA A 332 -18.15 -6.02 3.29
CA ALA A 332 -16.77 -5.72 2.90
C ALA A 332 -16.60 -4.26 2.49
N ILE A 333 -15.37 -3.75 2.55
CA ILE A 333 -15.03 -2.34 2.30
C ILE A 333 -13.67 -2.33 1.60
N ALA A 334 -13.65 -2.56 0.29
CA ALA A 334 -12.41 -2.56 -0.50
C ALA A 334 -12.17 -1.20 -1.17
N SER A 335 -10.92 -0.71 -1.16
CA SER A 335 -10.52 0.50 -1.91
C SER A 335 -10.45 0.20 -3.41
N PHE A 336 -11.12 0.99 -4.24
CA PHE A 336 -11.17 0.82 -5.71
C PHE A 336 -9.78 0.70 -6.38
N THR A 337 -8.77 1.42 -5.88
CA THR A 337 -7.38 1.35 -6.39
C THR A 337 -6.65 0.04 -6.06
N ALA A 338 -7.02 -0.66 -4.99
CA ALA A 338 -6.42 -1.97 -4.64
C ALA A 338 -6.77 -3.07 -5.65
N ILE A 339 -7.73 -2.79 -6.54
CA ILE A 339 -8.15 -3.67 -7.64
C ILE A 339 -7.29 -3.41 -8.91
N TYR A 340 -6.42 -2.39 -8.95
CA TYR A 340 -5.84 -1.86 -10.20
C TYR A 340 -4.36 -1.40 -10.27
N SER A 341 -3.59 -1.28 -9.17
CA SER A 341 -2.32 -0.51 -9.20
C SER A 341 -1.00 -1.30 -9.33
N GLU A 342 -0.17 -0.96 -10.33
CA GLU A 342 1.28 -1.30 -10.44
C GLU A 342 2.01 -0.19 -11.25
N ILE A 343 3.06 0.44 -10.69
CA ILE A 343 3.95 1.42 -11.37
C ILE A 343 5.42 1.22 -10.90
N THR A 344 6.37 1.45 -11.81
CA THR A 344 7.75 0.92 -11.83
C THR A 344 8.83 1.86 -11.25
N LEU A 345 9.96 1.29 -10.78
CA LEU A 345 11.14 1.99 -10.22
C LEU A 345 12.40 1.87 -11.11
N LEU A 346 13.38 2.79 -11.01
CA LEU A 346 14.57 2.88 -11.88
C LEU A 346 15.78 3.43 -11.09
N ALA A 347 17.02 2.97 -11.37
CA ALA A 347 18.24 3.37 -10.64
C ALA A 347 19.48 3.56 -11.56
N LEU A 348 20.41 4.45 -11.16
CA LEU A 348 21.67 4.78 -11.85
C LEU A 348 22.81 5.00 -10.84
N PHE A 349 24.07 4.83 -11.26
CA PHE A 349 25.28 4.87 -10.42
C PHE A 349 26.26 5.97 -10.86
N ALA A 350 27.00 6.59 -9.92
CA ALA A 350 28.03 7.59 -10.23
C ALA A 350 29.31 7.44 -9.36
N PRO A 351 30.49 7.12 -9.92
CA PRO A 351 31.70 6.92 -9.11
C PRO A 351 32.29 8.24 -8.60
N THR A 352 32.46 8.38 -7.28
CA THR A 352 33.10 9.55 -6.66
C THR A 352 34.64 9.47 -6.72
N ALA A 353 35.27 10.48 -7.34
CA ALA A 353 36.72 10.51 -7.54
C ALA A 353 37.48 11.01 -6.30
N ARG A 354 38.35 10.16 -5.72
CA ARG A 354 39.32 10.59 -4.68
C ARG A 354 40.53 11.31 -5.30
N ARG A 355 40.94 12.43 -4.71
CA ARG A 355 42.17 13.16 -5.07
C ARG A 355 43.44 12.42 -4.58
N PRO A 356 44.60 12.61 -5.24
CA PRO A 356 45.84 11.88 -4.92
C PRO A 356 46.56 12.44 -3.69
N VAL A 357 47.34 11.58 -3.04
CA VAL A 357 48.36 11.95 -2.03
C VAL A 357 49.65 11.18 -2.37
N ASP A 358 50.78 11.86 -2.26
CA ASP A 358 52.08 11.44 -2.82
C ASP A 358 52.71 10.18 -2.20
N HIS A 359 53.56 9.52 -2.99
CA HIS A 359 54.40 8.40 -2.57
C HIS A 359 55.61 8.85 -1.72
N ALA A 360 55.90 8.12 -0.64
CA ALA A 360 57.25 8.03 -0.07
C ALA A 360 57.54 6.66 0.59
N ALA A 361 58.56 5.98 0.07
CA ALA A 361 59.33 4.79 0.52
C ALA A 361 59.07 4.20 1.94
N PHE A 362 59.08 2.87 2.14
CA PHE A 362 60.29 2.01 2.01
C PHE A 362 59.97 0.50 1.81
N ALA A 363 61.02 -0.28 1.50
CA ALA A 363 60.98 -1.66 0.98
C ALA A 363 61.40 -2.74 2.04
N PRO A 364 61.47 -4.08 1.73
CA PRO A 364 60.97 -5.10 2.66
C PRO A 364 61.97 -6.16 3.18
N HIS A 365 61.56 -6.89 4.23
CA HIS A 365 62.05 -8.21 4.66
C HIS A 365 60.89 -8.95 5.38
N GLY A 366 60.74 -10.28 5.38
CA GLY A 366 61.45 -11.38 4.72
C GLY A 366 60.76 -12.72 5.08
N ALA A 367 60.87 -13.76 4.24
CA ALA A 367 60.07 -14.99 4.37
C ALA A 367 60.83 -16.18 5.00
N VAL A 368 60.11 -17.01 5.79
CA VAL A 368 60.28 -18.47 6.06
C VAL A 368 58.88 -18.96 6.53
N GLY A 369 58.20 -20.01 6.04
CA GLY A 369 58.58 -21.43 5.83
C GLY A 369 58.14 -22.25 7.08
N ILE A 370 57.26 -23.26 7.01
CA ILE A 370 57.50 -24.66 6.58
C ILE A 370 56.18 -25.49 6.66
N SER A 371 56.17 -26.70 6.09
CA SER A 371 55.05 -27.57 5.66
C SER A 371 54.55 -28.71 6.60
N ASN A 372 53.37 -29.29 6.27
CA ASN A 372 52.96 -30.73 6.45
C ASN A 372 52.72 -31.26 7.91
N SER A 373 51.92 -32.30 8.25
CA SER A 373 51.07 -33.30 7.54
C SER A 373 50.22 -34.22 8.47
N ARG A 374 49.11 -34.79 7.95
CA ARG A 374 48.50 -36.15 8.20
C ARG A 374 47.87 -36.63 9.54
N ASN A 375 46.81 -37.44 9.35
CA ASN A 375 45.92 -38.24 10.22
C ASN A 375 46.54 -39.23 11.25
N ALA A 376 45.75 -39.62 12.29
CA ALA A 376 45.41 -41.03 12.66
C ALA A 376 44.39 -41.14 13.85
N GLU A 377 43.76 -42.31 14.02
CA GLU A 377 42.60 -42.65 14.91
C GLU A 377 42.99 -43.27 16.28
N PHE A 378 42.04 -43.48 17.22
CA PHE A 378 41.87 -44.71 18.06
C PHE A 378 40.56 -44.72 18.92
N SER A 379 40.11 -45.91 19.38
CA SER A 379 38.88 -46.22 20.20
C SER A 379 39.00 -47.66 20.79
N PRO A 380 38.02 -48.31 21.50
CA PRO A 380 37.01 -47.97 22.54
C PRO A 380 37.27 -48.78 23.87
N PRO A 381 36.33 -49.09 24.85
CA PRO A 381 35.24 -50.10 24.70
C PRO A 381 33.93 -50.02 25.60
N VAL A 382 32.78 -50.43 25.02
CA VAL A 382 31.78 -51.48 25.45
C VAL A 382 31.28 -51.60 26.93
N ASP A 383 29.95 -51.53 27.21
CA ASP A 383 29.02 -52.71 27.32
C ASP A 383 27.54 -52.43 27.79
N ARG A 384 26.60 -53.34 27.43
CA ARG A 384 25.22 -53.65 27.93
C ARG A 384 23.94 -52.95 27.40
N VAL A 385 22.95 -53.81 27.10
CA VAL A 385 21.52 -53.60 26.73
C VAL A 385 20.72 -54.76 27.38
N PRO A 386 19.56 -54.57 28.07
CA PRO A 386 18.18 -54.67 27.52
C PRO A 386 17.18 -53.64 28.17
N SER A 387 15.90 -53.44 27.79
CA SER A 387 15.01 -53.86 26.67
C SER A 387 13.64 -53.11 26.74
N CYS A 388 12.97 -52.92 25.60
CA CYS A 388 11.50 -52.73 25.39
C CYS A 388 10.71 -51.65 26.17
N ASP A 389 10.28 -50.56 25.51
CA ASP A 389 8.91 -50.39 24.95
C ASP A 389 8.78 -49.03 24.22
N ALA A 390 7.72 -48.85 23.39
CA ALA A 390 7.61 -47.79 22.36
C ALA A 390 6.61 -46.66 22.73
N PRO A 391 6.29 -45.71 21.82
CA PRO A 391 7.15 -44.65 21.30
C PRO A 391 6.63 -43.24 21.68
N VAL A 392 7.49 -42.21 21.65
CA VAL A 392 7.08 -40.79 21.75
C VAL A 392 7.50 -40.06 20.47
N SER A 393 6.58 -39.26 19.93
CA SER A 393 6.76 -38.48 18.71
C SER A 393 7.78 -37.33 18.90
N HIS A 394 8.82 -37.29 18.08
CA HIS A 394 9.59 -36.06 17.90
C HIS A 394 8.79 -35.07 17.07
N ARG A 395 8.45 -33.92 17.66
CA ARG A 395 8.25 -32.68 16.90
C ARG A 395 9.64 -32.12 16.62
N GLU A 396 10.00 -31.97 15.35
CA GLU A 396 11.04 -31.02 14.97
C GLU A 396 10.43 -29.62 15.02
N GLY A 397 11.02 -28.74 15.84
CA GLY A 397 10.58 -27.35 15.93
C GLY A 397 11.23 -26.53 14.83
N SER A 398 10.43 -25.81 14.05
CA SER A 398 10.92 -24.66 13.29
C SER A 398 11.18 -23.51 14.26
N GLU A 399 12.44 -23.11 14.42
CA GLU A 399 12.78 -21.86 15.11
C GLU A 399 12.28 -20.68 14.28
N TYR A 400 11.27 -19.97 14.79
CA TYR A 400 10.89 -18.66 14.28
C TYR A 400 11.93 -17.64 14.76
N VAL A 401 12.77 -17.17 13.85
CA VAL A 401 13.68 -16.04 14.13
C VAL A 401 12.88 -14.74 14.01
N SER A 402 12.41 -14.23 15.14
CA SER A 402 11.86 -12.88 15.24
C SER A 402 12.99 -11.85 15.26
N PHE A 403 13.02 -10.94 14.28
CA PHE A 403 13.86 -9.74 14.37
C PHE A 403 13.12 -8.67 15.19
N ALA A 404 13.71 -8.26 16.31
CA ALA A 404 13.19 -7.17 17.13
C ALA A 404 13.67 -5.82 16.61
N VAL A 405 12.82 -4.80 16.70
CA VAL A 405 13.22 -3.39 16.54
C VAL A 405 14.07 -3.00 17.76
N THR A 406 15.22 -2.37 17.54
CA THR A 406 16.13 -1.93 18.61
C THR A 406 16.10 -0.42 18.76
N PHE A 407 15.79 0.07 19.96
CA PHE A 407 15.78 1.48 20.32
C PHE A 407 17.04 1.84 21.15
N PRO A 408 17.50 3.11 21.13
CA PRO A 408 18.69 3.54 21.87
C PRO A 408 18.36 3.89 23.33
N ASP A 409 19.14 3.36 24.27
CA ASP A 409 19.08 3.77 25.68
C ASP A 409 19.30 5.30 25.84
N PRO A 410 18.70 5.96 26.85
CA PRO A 410 18.84 7.39 27.08
C PRO A 410 20.24 7.79 27.55
N LEU A 411 20.58 9.08 27.35
CA LEU A 411 21.79 9.69 27.87
C LEU A 411 21.91 9.47 29.38
N GLN A 412 23.05 8.92 29.80
CA GLN A 412 23.34 8.69 31.21
C GLN A 412 23.50 10.03 31.95
N LEU A 413 22.57 10.31 32.87
CA LEU A 413 22.56 11.53 33.67
C LEU A 413 23.44 11.39 34.93
N ALA A 414 24.05 12.49 35.34
CA ALA A 414 24.83 12.60 36.57
C ALA A 414 24.02 13.28 37.68
N GLY A 415 24.39 13.02 38.93
CA GLY A 415 23.71 13.56 40.11
C GLY A 415 22.71 12.58 40.72
N ASP A 416 21.90 13.08 41.65
CA ASP A 416 20.80 12.32 42.23
C ASP A 416 19.61 12.28 41.25
N HIS A 417 18.75 11.26 41.37
CA HIS A 417 17.53 11.15 40.57
C HIS A 417 16.60 12.35 40.83
N VAL A 418 16.09 12.94 39.74
CA VAL A 418 15.06 13.96 39.76
C VAL A 418 13.82 13.37 39.09
N TYR A 419 12.69 13.44 39.79
CA TYR A 419 11.39 13.04 39.25
C TYR A 419 11.01 13.97 38.09
N VAL A 420 10.59 13.39 36.97
CA VAL A 420 10.18 14.12 35.76
C VAL A 420 9.00 13.40 35.11
N HIS A 421 7.95 14.14 34.78
CA HIS A 421 6.79 13.69 34.01
C HIS A 421 6.37 14.83 33.06
N ASP A 422 5.97 14.51 31.83
CA ASP A 422 5.66 15.46 30.73
C ASP A 422 6.70 16.61 30.59
N PRO A 423 7.98 16.28 30.32
CA PRO A 423 9.06 17.27 30.26
C PRO A 423 9.00 18.23 29.06
N SER A 424 9.03 19.53 29.33
CA SER A 424 9.43 20.56 28.34
C SER A 424 10.82 21.09 28.68
N LEU A 425 11.72 21.12 27.70
CA LEU A 425 13.14 21.47 27.88
C LEU A 425 13.57 22.53 26.87
N ILE A 426 14.11 23.65 27.38
CA ILE A 426 14.62 24.76 26.58
C ILE A 426 15.95 25.27 27.15
N GLN A 427 16.74 25.93 26.29
CA GLN A 427 17.91 26.70 26.71
C GLN A 427 17.56 28.17 26.89
N ARG A 428 18.09 28.78 27.95
CA ARG A 428 17.98 30.23 28.14
C ARG A 428 18.93 30.98 27.21
N GLU A 429 18.38 31.81 26.33
CA GLU A 429 19.09 32.60 25.32
C GLU A 429 20.27 33.43 25.86
N SER A 430 20.20 33.91 27.10
CA SER A 430 21.21 34.81 27.67
C SER A 430 22.51 34.12 28.11
N ASP A 431 22.47 32.83 28.44
CA ASP A 431 23.59 32.10 29.06
C ASP A 431 23.72 30.63 28.65
N GLY A 432 22.79 30.09 27.84
CA GLY A 432 22.79 28.70 27.40
C GLY A 432 22.61 27.69 28.55
N LYS A 433 22.02 28.13 29.68
CA LYS A 433 21.64 27.25 30.78
C LYS A 433 20.37 26.47 30.41
N TYR A 434 20.29 25.20 30.78
CA TYR A 434 19.12 24.37 30.51
C TYR A 434 18.06 24.56 31.59
N PHE A 435 16.82 24.74 31.15
CA PHE A 435 15.62 24.80 31.97
C PHE A 435 14.66 23.69 31.51
N LEU A 436 14.37 22.78 32.42
CA LEU A 436 13.43 21.68 32.27
C LEU A 436 12.22 21.99 33.16
N PHE A 437 11.04 21.88 32.58
CA PHE A 437 9.76 22.02 33.24
C PHE A 437 9.07 20.65 33.23
N SER A 438 8.36 20.31 34.30
CA SER A 438 7.73 19.00 34.50
C SER A 438 6.35 19.19 35.09
N SER A 439 5.44 18.27 34.78
CA SER A 439 4.23 18.05 35.58
C SER A 439 4.58 17.90 37.06
N HIS A 440 3.63 18.30 37.91
CA HIS A 440 3.69 18.34 39.37
C HIS A 440 4.52 19.46 40.00
N ASP A 441 4.36 19.61 41.33
CA ASP A 441 4.90 20.72 42.14
C ASP A 441 4.50 22.12 41.62
N GLN A 442 3.31 22.23 41.02
CA GLN A 442 2.80 23.43 40.32
C GLN A 442 3.67 23.85 39.11
N ALA A 443 4.01 22.86 38.29
CA ALA A 443 4.99 22.90 37.20
C ALA A 443 6.41 23.19 37.70
N ALA A 444 7.11 22.15 38.15
CA ALA A 444 8.48 22.21 38.67
C ALA A 444 9.45 22.88 37.67
N ILE A 445 10.38 23.68 38.19
CA ILE A 445 11.50 24.24 37.42
C ILE A 445 12.77 23.51 37.85
N ILE A 446 13.40 22.82 36.92
CA ILE A 446 14.60 22.01 37.10
C ILE A 446 15.69 22.58 36.17
N THR A 447 16.91 22.77 36.65
CA THR A 447 17.98 23.38 35.84
C THR A 447 19.27 22.58 35.87
N ALA A 448 20.05 22.70 34.78
CA ALA A 448 21.41 22.18 34.68
C ALA A 448 22.29 23.09 33.81
N ASP A 449 23.60 23.04 34.01
CA ASP A 449 24.56 23.74 33.14
C ASP A 449 24.94 22.89 31.89
N ASN A 450 24.71 21.57 31.94
CA ASN A 450 25.01 20.58 30.91
C ASN A 450 23.83 19.58 30.76
N LEU A 451 23.60 19.02 29.57
CA LEU A 451 22.53 18.03 29.31
C LEU A 451 22.64 16.77 30.19
N ALA A 452 23.87 16.31 30.43
CA ALA A 452 24.12 15.18 31.34
C ALA A 452 23.96 15.54 32.83
N GLY A 453 23.48 16.75 33.17
CA GLY A 453 23.31 17.21 34.53
C GLY A 453 24.61 17.70 35.22
N PRO A 454 24.64 17.75 36.56
CA PRO A 454 23.53 17.39 37.45
C PRO A 454 22.33 18.31 37.26
N TRP A 455 21.14 17.70 37.26
CA TRP A 455 19.87 18.43 37.25
C TRP A 455 19.46 18.78 38.68
N THR A 456 18.83 19.94 38.88
CA THR A 456 18.43 20.41 40.20
C THR A 456 17.14 21.21 40.13
N GLN A 457 16.11 20.76 40.85
CA GLN A 457 14.86 21.50 41.04
C GLN A 457 15.13 22.76 41.87
N VAL A 458 14.76 23.92 41.33
CA VAL A 458 15.03 25.25 41.93
C VAL A 458 13.75 25.96 42.38
N GLY A 459 12.58 25.50 41.94
CA GLY A 459 11.27 26.05 42.29
C GLY A 459 10.19 25.51 41.38
N SER A 460 9.17 26.32 41.09
CA SER A 460 8.10 26.02 40.12
C SER A 460 7.62 27.29 39.41
N ILE A 461 6.89 27.13 38.31
CA ILE A 461 6.33 28.24 37.52
C ILE A 461 5.32 29.01 38.37
N LEU A 462 4.31 28.31 38.92
CA LEU A 462 3.22 28.92 39.69
C LEU A 462 3.16 28.39 41.13
N PRO A 463 4.09 28.77 42.04
CA PRO A 463 4.15 28.23 43.40
C PRO A 463 2.94 28.56 44.30
N GLY A 464 2.02 29.43 43.88
CA GLY A 464 0.71 29.66 44.52
C GLY A 464 -0.46 28.90 43.87
N GLY A 465 -0.18 28.09 42.86
CA GLY A 465 -1.11 27.51 41.90
C GLY A 465 -1.73 28.53 40.94
N SER A 466 -2.27 28.04 39.83
CA SER A 466 -2.96 28.83 38.80
C SER A 466 -4.09 29.73 39.36
N SER A 467 -4.37 30.82 38.67
CA SER A 467 -5.57 31.66 38.88
C SER A 467 -6.88 30.99 38.42
N ILE A 468 -6.81 29.88 37.68
CA ILE A 468 -7.96 29.09 37.22
C ILE A 468 -8.52 28.28 38.41
N ARG A 469 -9.59 28.76 39.07
CA ARG A 469 -10.11 28.20 40.34
C ARG A 469 -11.49 27.52 40.23
N ASP A 470 -12.03 27.42 39.02
CA ASP A 470 -13.40 27.00 38.72
C ASP A 470 -13.51 25.60 38.08
N ILE A 471 -12.43 24.83 38.11
CA ILE A 471 -12.41 23.38 37.92
C ILE A 471 -12.52 22.72 39.32
N PRO A 472 -13.56 21.92 39.61
CA PRO A 472 -13.68 21.30 40.92
C PRO A 472 -12.70 20.12 41.10
N GLY A 473 -11.81 20.22 42.08
CA GLY A 473 -10.97 19.09 42.53
C GLY A 473 -9.58 19.00 41.91
N TRP A 474 -9.13 19.99 41.12
CA TRP A 474 -7.72 20.09 40.76
C TRP A 474 -6.90 20.57 41.97
N ASP A 475 -5.66 20.11 42.05
CA ASP A 475 -4.67 20.50 43.07
C ASP A 475 -3.27 20.77 42.50
N ASP A 476 -3.00 20.40 41.24
CA ASP A 476 -1.68 20.53 40.60
C ASP A 476 -1.74 20.99 39.13
N ILE A 477 -0.57 21.26 38.56
CA ILE A 477 -0.38 21.70 37.16
C ILE A 477 0.35 20.62 36.37
N TRP A 478 -0.14 20.32 35.17
CA TRP A 478 0.36 19.26 34.29
C TRP A 478 0.84 19.79 32.93
N ALA A 479 1.65 18.98 32.25
CA ALA A 479 2.16 19.16 30.88
C ALA A 479 2.48 20.61 30.51
N PRO A 480 3.47 21.25 31.18
CA PRO A 480 3.88 22.60 30.83
C PRO A 480 4.73 22.58 29.54
N ASP A 481 4.34 23.33 28.51
CA ASP A 481 5.20 23.62 27.36
C ASP A 481 5.76 25.05 27.46
N VAL A 482 7.06 25.21 27.21
CA VAL A 482 7.79 26.47 27.36
C VAL A 482 8.61 26.81 26.12
N SER A 483 8.20 27.89 25.46
CA SER A 483 8.79 28.38 24.21
C SER A 483 9.21 29.86 24.32
N PHE A 484 10.14 30.31 23.47
CA PHE A 484 10.68 31.67 23.50
C PHE A 484 10.33 32.46 22.24
N HIS A 485 9.55 33.54 22.40
CA HIS A 485 9.05 34.34 21.30
C HIS A 485 9.09 35.84 21.63
N GLY A 486 9.51 36.66 20.67
CA GLY A 486 9.47 38.13 20.80
C GLY A 486 10.33 38.75 21.92
N GLY A 487 11.18 37.98 22.59
CA GLY A 487 11.96 38.43 23.76
C GLY A 487 11.43 37.94 25.11
N GLU A 488 10.39 37.11 25.13
CA GLU A 488 9.73 36.60 26.34
C GLU A 488 9.50 35.08 26.24
N TYR A 489 9.50 34.40 27.39
CA TYR A 489 9.18 32.97 27.50
C TYR A 489 7.70 32.81 27.81
N TYR A 490 7.03 31.95 27.04
CA TYR A 490 5.61 31.61 27.17
C TYR A 490 5.52 30.19 27.70
N ALA A 491 4.82 30.01 28.82
CA ALA A 491 4.54 28.71 29.42
C ALA A 491 3.04 28.42 29.34
N TYR A 492 2.64 27.53 28.44
CA TYR A 492 1.29 26.96 28.48
C TYR A 492 1.27 25.82 29.47
N TYR A 493 0.16 25.63 30.16
CA TYR A 493 0.05 24.63 31.20
C TYR A 493 -1.38 24.11 31.34
N ALA A 494 -1.54 22.86 31.78
CA ALA A 494 -2.85 22.25 31.99
C ALA A 494 -3.30 22.27 33.46
N VAL A 495 -4.59 22.51 33.67
CA VAL A 495 -5.30 22.35 34.94
C VAL A 495 -6.44 21.35 34.72
N SER A 496 -6.40 20.20 35.38
CA SER A 496 -7.35 19.10 35.16
C SER A 496 -7.50 18.20 36.40
N VAL A 497 -8.26 17.10 36.24
CA VAL A 497 -8.50 16.04 37.23
C VAL A 497 -8.49 14.70 36.49
N SER A 498 -7.87 13.66 37.05
CA SER A 498 -7.62 12.42 36.33
C SER A 498 -8.92 11.77 35.81
N GLY A 499 -8.92 11.39 34.53
CA GLY A 499 -10.10 10.81 33.85
C GLY A 499 -11.22 11.81 33.52
N SER A 500 -10.94 13.13 33.55
CA SER A 500 -11.91 14.19 33.28
C SER A 500 -11.56 15.01 32.04
N GLN A 501 -12.57 15.38 31.26
CA GLN A 501 -12.48 16.37 30.18
C GLN A 501 -12.67 17.82 30.66
N ASN A 502 -13.08 17.99 31.92
CA ASN A 502 -13.32 19.31 32.50
C ASN A 502 -11.98 19.93 32.91
N SER A 503 -11.26 20.42 31.91
CA SER A 503 -9.84 20.77 31.90
C SER A 503 -9.63 22.12 31.25
N SER A 504 -8.56 22.83 31.58
CA SER A 504 -8.24 24.12 30.99
C SER A 504 -6.76 24.27 30.74
N ILE A 505 -6.42 24.81 29.56
CA ILE A 505 -5.07 25.28 29.26
C ILE A 505 -4.99 26.75 29.67
N GLY A 506 -4.03 27.06 30.53
CA GLY A 506 -3.65 28.40 30.94
C GLY A 506 -2.33 28.85 30.30
N LEU A 507 -2.01 30.13 30.45
CA LEU A 507 -0.77 30.75 29.99
C LEU A 507 -0.10 31.53 31.12
N ALA A 508 1.21 31.36 31.27
CA ALA A 508 2.08 32.22 32.07
C ALA A 508 3.24 32.74 31.21
N THR A 509 3.81 33.92 31.53
CA THR A 509 5.01 34.43 30.84
C THR A 509 6.12 34.84 31.80
N SER A 510 7.36 34.80 31.33
CA SER A 510 8.55 35.25 32.07
C SER A 510 9.61 35.82 31.14
N SER A 511 10.39 36.80 31.65
CA SER A 511 11.58 37.30 30.95
C SER A 511 12.85 36.46 31.11
N ASN A 512 12.89 35.48 32.04
CA ASN A 512 14.15 34.79 32.40
C ASN A 512 14.01 33.35 32.94
N MET A 513 12.79 32.81 33.03
CA MET A 513 12.42 31.48 33.52
C MET A 513 12.72 31.16 35.00
N GLU A 514 13.27 32.09 35.78
CA GLU A 514 13.60 31.82 37.20
C GLU A 514 12.35 31.70 38.08
N PRO A 515 12.39 30.94 39.19
CA PRO A 515 11.29 30.88 40.15
C PRO A 515 10.82 32.26 40.64
N GLY A 516 9.51 32.51 40.58
CA GLY A 516 8.90 33.79 40.96
C GLY A 516 9.06 34.93 39.94
N SER A 517 9.62 34.67 38.75
CA SER A 517 9.61 35.61 37.62
C SER A 517 8.35 35.54 36.75
N TRP A 518 7.57 34.46 36.90
CA TRP A 518 6.42 34.14 36.06
C TRP A 518 5.19 34.95 36.44
N THR A 519 4.49 35.46 35.42
CA THR A 519 3.19 36.13 35.51
C THR A 519 2.12 35.21 34.93
N ASP A 520 1.13 34.83 35.73
CA ASP A 520 -0.01 34.04 35.26
C ASP A 520 -1.05 34.94 34.58
N HIS A 521 -1.41 34.61 33.35
CA HIS A 521 -2.46 35.27 32.55
C HIS A 521 -3.79 34.51 32.58
N GLY A 522 -3.82 33.37 33.28
CA GLY A 522 -5.01 32.55 33.49
C GLY A 522 -5.40 31.74 32.26
N GLN A 523 -6.68 31.40 32.17
CA GLN A 523 -7.24 30.53 31.13
C GLN A 523 -7.05 31.12 29.72
N VAL A 524 -6.51 30.29 28.81
CA VAL A 524 -6.60 30.47 27.36
C VAL A 524 -7.96 29.94 26.90
N PHE A 525 -8.23 28.66 27.18
CA PHE A 525 -9.53 28.02 26.94
C PHE A 525 -9.76 26.83 27.87
N ARG A 526 -10.97 26.27 27.81
CA ARG A 526 -11.44 25.21 28.69
C ARG A 526 -12.35 24.25 27.93
N THR A 527 -12.19 22.96 28.21
CA THR A 527 -13.14 21.91 27.85
C THR A 527 -14.01 21.54 29.06
N TYR A 528 -15.16 20.94 28.78
CA TYR A 528 -16.16 20.52 29.74
C TYR A 528 -16.48 19.04 29.55
N THR A 529 -17.07 18.42 30.58
CA THR A 529 -17.56 17.04 30.49
C THR A 529 -18.58 16.89 29.36
N GLY A 530 -18.28 16.07 28.37
CA GLY A 530 -19.12 15.85 27.19
C GLY A 530 -18.65 16.55 25.90
N ASP A 531 -17.58 17.35 25.95
CA ASP A 531 -16.87 17.79 24.75
C ASP A 531 -16.24 16.58 24.01
N PRO A 532 -15.82 16.70 22.74
CA PRO A 532 -15.21 15.58 22.01
C PRO A 532 -13.71 15.40 22.28
N TYR A 533 -13.12 16.16 23.20
CA TYR A 533 -11.67 16.26 23.43
C TYR A 533 -11.36 16.73 24.87
N ASN A 534 -10.08 16.76 25.26
CA ASN A 534 -9.62 17.16 26.59
C ASN A 534 -8.53 18.25 26.48
N ALA A 535 -8.76 19.43 27.06
CA ALA A 535 -7.81 20.56 27.04
C ALA A 535 -6.67 20.36 28.05
N ILE A 536 -5.73 19.48 27.70
CA ILE A 536 -4.42 19.31 28.33
C ILE A 536 -3.35 19.15 27.24
N ASP A 537 -2.09 18.96 27.64
CA ASP A 537 -0.92 18.70 26.79
C ASP A 537 -0.66 19.75 25.68
N PRO A 538 -0.63 21.05 26.01
CA PRO A 538 -0.36 22.11 25.04
C PRO A 538 1.07 22.05 24.46
N THR A 539 1.23 22.43 23.20
CA THR A 539 2.51 22.83 22.58
C THR A 539 2.28 24.03 21.66
N LEU A 540 3.09 25.08 21.80
CA LEU A 540 3.07 26.25 20.92
C LEU A 540 4.11 26.13 19.79
N ILE A 541 3.68 26.34 18.54
CA ILE A 541 4.57 26.55 17.39
C ILE A 541 4.16 27.82 16.64
N ILE A 542 5.10 28.48 15.95
CA ILE A 542 4.79 29.55 15.00
C ILE A 542 5.10 29.04 13.58
N ASP A 543 4.17 29.23 12.65
CA ASP A 543 4.35 28.82 11.25
C ASP A 543 5.24 29.80 10.45
N GLU A 544 5.48 29.52 9.16
CA GLU A 544 6.31 30.38 8.30
C GLU A 544 5.66 31.74 7.97
N ASP A 545 4.33 31.83 8.03
CA ASP A 545 3.56 33.06 7.80
C ASP A 545 3.46 33.92 9.08
N GLY A 546 3.92 33.40 10.22
CA GLY A 546 3.94 34.09 11.52
C GLY A 546 2.68 33.89 12.35
N ILE A 547 1.84 32.91 12.02
CA ILE A 547 0.66 32.53 12.79
C ILE A 547 1.11 31.62 13.95
N PRO A 548 0.74 31.91 15.21
CA PRO A 548 0.94 30.99 16.32
C PRO A 548 -0.15 29.92 16.33
N LEU A 549 0.25 28.65 16.39
CA LEU A 549 -0.63 27.49 16.52
C LEU A 549 -0.42 26.83 17.89
N LEU A 550 -1.51 26.59 18.61
CA LEU A 550 -1.52 25.81 19.84
C LEU A 550 -2.04 24.40 19.54
N THR A 551 -1.15 23.41 19.59
CA THR A 551 -1.49 21.98 19.49
C THR A 551 -1.76 21.44 20.90
N TRP A 552 -2.74 20.56 21.08
CA TRP A 552 -3.15 20.04 22.39
C TRP A 552 -4.00 18.79 22.25
N GLY A 553 -4.16 18.01 23.33
CA GLY A 553 -5.16 16.94 23.38
C GLY A 553 -4.70 15.67 24.09
N SER A 554 -5.68 14.94 24.64
CA SER A 554 -5.48 13.69 25.37
C SER A 554 -6.76 12.88 25.37
N TYR A 555 -6.71 11.65 24.82
CA TYR A 555 -7.86 10.72 24.71
C TYR A 555 -9.08 11.34 24.00
N TRP A 556 -10.23 10.64 23.98
CA TRP A 556 -11.49 11.08 23.36
C TRP A 556 -11.38 11.32 21.85
N GLY A 557 -11.06 12.54 21.44
CA GLY A 557 -10.80 12.90 20.05
C GLY A 557 -9.30 13.01 19.76
N ASP A 558 -8.46 12.72 20.74
CA ASP A 558 -7.01 12.86 20.70
C ASP A 558 -6.58 14.30 20.41
N ILE A 559 -5.81 14.55 19.33
CA ILE A 559 -5.02 15.78 19.18
C ILE A 559 -5.68 16.79 18.25
N TYR A 560 -5.75 18.03 18.71
CA TYR A 560 -6.32 19.18 18.03
C TYR A 560 -5.36 20.37 17.97
N GLN A 561 -5.64 21.31 17.07
CA GLN A 561 -4.96 22.58 16.95
C GLN A 561 -5.93 23.75 16.96
N TYR A 562 -5.51 24.87 17.54
CA TYR A 562 -6.09 26.20 17.36
C TYR A 562 -5.08 27.15 16.73
N ASP A 563 -5.54 27.99 15.80
CA ASP A 563 -4.86 29.25 15.50
C ASP A 563 -5.04 30.19 16.68
N LEU A 564 -3.99 30.94 17.04
CA LEU A 564 -4.06 32.03 18.00
C LEU A 564 -3.85 33.38 17.30
N ALA A 565 -4.34 34.45 17.92
CA ALA A 565 -3.94 35.80 17.56
C ALA A 565 -2.49 36.07 18.00
N SER A 566 -1.91 37.17 17.51
CA SER A 566 -0.56 37.61 17.84
C SER A 566 -0.35 38.03 19.31
N ASP A 567 -1.36 37.87 20.17
CA ASP A 567 -1.26 38.01 21.63
C ASP A 567 -0.95 36.69 22.34
N PHE A 568 -0.87 35.57 21.60
CA PHE A 568 -0.64 34.23 22.11
C PHE A 568 -1.67 33.77 23.16
N GLN A 569 -2.89 34.34 23.16
CA GLN A 569 -3.95 33.93 24.10
C GLN A 569 -5.35 33.90 23.46
N THR A 570 -5.63 34.75 22.48
CA THR A 570 -6.96 34.80 21.83
C THR A 570 -7.05 33.74 20.74
N ILE A 571 -7.94 32.75 20.92
CA ILE A 571 -8.24 31.74 19.89
C ILE A 571 -8.90 32.35 18.64
N ILE A 572 -8.49 31.87 17.48
CA ILE A 572 -9.09 32.15 16.18
C ILE A 572 -9.75 30.88 15.62
N GLY A 573 -10.98 31.02 15.12
CA GLY A 573 -11.68 29.95 14.43
C GLY A 573 -12.25 28.85 15.34
N SER A 574 -12.07 27.60 14.91
CA SER A 574 -12.57 26.38 15.54
C SER A 574 -11.43 25.35 15.56
N PRO A 575 -11.40 24.40 16.53
CA PRO A 575 -10.28 23.48 16.63
C PRO A 575 -10.29 22.48 15.47
N VAL A 576 -9.11 22.19 14.93
CA VAL A 576 -8.89 21.22 13.85
C VAL A 576 -8.22 19.98 14.41
N GLN A 577 -8.78 18.79 14.15
CA GLN A 577 -8.15 17.52 14.56
C GLN A 577 -6.93 17.25 13.68
N VAL A 578 -5.79 16.89 14.28
CA VAL A 578 -4.52 16.65 13.55
C VAL A 578 -3.87 15.29 13.82
N ALA A 579 -4.29 14.59 14.87
CA ALA A 579 -4.04 13.15 15.02
C ALA A 579 -5.24 12.48 15.71
N HIS A 580 -5.53 11.22 15.34
CA HIS A 580 -6.58 10.41 15.94
C HIS A 580 -6.27 8.91 15.85
N ASN A 581 -6.42 8.22 16.97
CA ASN A 581 -6.25 6.79 17.11
C ASN A 581 -7.59 6.13 17.47
N SER A 582 -8.23 5.55 16.48
CA SER A 582 -9.48 4.80 16.56
C SER A 582 -9.28 3.29 16.85
N THR A 583 -8.05 2.85 17.14
CA THR A 583 -7.73 1.42 17.34
C THR A 583 -8.46 0.84 18.56
N PRO A 584 -9.20 -0.28 18.44
CA PRO A 584 -9.83 -0.90 19.60
C PRO A 584 -8.79 -1.46 20.59
N VAL A 585 -8.81 -0.99 21.84
CA VAL A 585 -7.95 -1.51 22.92
C VAL A 585 -8.74 -2.49 23.81
N PRO A 586 -8.15 -3.62 24.23
CA PRO A 586 -8.80 -4.53 25.17
C PRO A 586 -9.07 -3.89 26.55
N ALA A 587 -10.18 -4.28 27.18
CA ALA A 587 -10.47 -3.90 28.56
C ALA A 587 -9.30 -4.29 29.50
N PRO A 588 -8.94 -3.44 30.49
CA PRO A 588 -9.77 -2.39 31.09
C PRO A 588 -9.67 -1.00 30.44
N LEU A 589 -8.83 -0.80 29.42
CA LEU A 589 -8.65 0.52 28.81
C LEU A 589 -9.91 0.91 28.01
N PRO A 590 -10.51 2.10 28.26
CA PRO A 590 -11.81 2.46 27.69
C PRO A 590 -11.74 2.94 26.23
N GLN A 591 -10.54 3.26 25.72
CA GLN A 591 -10.31 3.74 24.36
C GLN A 591 -8.85 3.49 23.94
N ALA A 592 -8.54 3.57 22.65
CA ALA A 592 -7.19 3.97 22.23
C ALA A 592 -6.89 5.36 22.78
N SER A 593 -5.70 5.50 23.35
CA SER A 593 -5.18 6.72 23.93
C SER A 593 -4.10 7.29 23.02
N THR A 594 -4.30 8.53 22.59
CA THR A 594 -3.26 9.39 22.04
C THR A 594 -3.27 10.71 22.81
N GLU A 595 -2.11 11.11 23.31
CA GLU A 595 -1.91 12.34 24.09
C GLU A 595 -0.45 12.83 23.98
N GLY A 596 -0.04 13.81 24.78
CA GLY A 596 1.36 14.27 24.83
C GLY A 596 1.87 14.89 23.53
N SER A 597 1.01 15.58 22.78
CA SER A 597 1.35 16.08 21.44
C SER A 597 2.42 17.17 21.42
N PHE A 598 3.45 17.00 20.58
CA PHE A 598 4.51 18.00 20.38
C PHE A 598 4.76 18.27 18.89
N VAL A 599 4.85 19.54 18.48
CA VAL A 599 5.12 19.94 17.09
C VAL A 599 6.48 20.63 16.97
N TRP A 600 7.34 20.10 16.11
CA TRP A 600 8.68 20.63 15.86
C TRP A 600 8.94 20.91 14.38
N LYS A 601 9.62 22.01 14.05
CA LYS A 601 10.04 22.30 12.66
C LYS A 601 11.49 21.87 12.45
N HIS A 602 11.74 21.00 11.47
CA HIS A 602 13.09 20.62 11.05
C HIS A 602 13.20 20.60 9.52
N GLY A 603 14.07 21.45 8.98
CA GLY A 603 14.18 21.67 7.52
C GLY A 603 12.86 22.16 6.92
N ASP A 604 12.47 21.56 5.79
CA ASP A 604 11.26 21.92 5.04
C ASP A 604 9.95 21.36 5.65
N PHE A 605 10.02 20.69 6.81
CA PHE A 605 8.89 19.97 7.40
C PHE A 605 8.62 20.35 8.86
N TYR A 606 7.34 20.30 9.22
CA TYR A 606 6.84 20.20 10.59
C TYR A 606 6.61 18.73 10.93
N TYR A 607 7.00 18.31 12.13
CA TYR A 607 6.84 16.96 12.65
C TYR A 607 5.92 17.02 13.86
N LEU A 608 4.83 16.26 13.83
CA LEU A 608 3.92 16.05 14.96
C LEU A 608 4.29 14.72 15.61
N PHE A 609 4.77 14.80 16.85
CA PHE A 609 4.97 13.67 17.74
C PHE A 609 3.73 13.48 18.62
N VAL A 610 3.33 12.23 18.86
CA VAL A 610 2.27 11.88 19.81
C VAL A 610 2.61 10.61 20.59
N SER A 611 2.24 10.58 21.86
CA SER A 611 2.34 9.42 22.73
C SER A 611 1.07 8.56 22.68
N ASN A 612 1.24 7.24 22.51
CA ASN A 612 0.16 6.27 22.36
C ASN A 612 0.26 5.13 23.37
N GLY A 613 -0.85 4.77 24.03
CA GLY A 613 -0.93 3.62 24.94
C GLY A 613 -1.14 3.99 26.41
N GLN A 614 -0.97 3.04 27.32
CA GLN A 614 -1.20 3.26 28.76
C GLN A 614 -0.01 3.93 29.45
N CYS A 615 -0.31 4.93 30.27
CA CYS A 615 0.58 5.66 31.19
C CYS A 615 -0.18 5.92 32.53
N CYS A 616 0.47 6.14 33.68
CA CYS A 616 1.82 5.74 34.08
C CYS A 616 1.86 5.01 35.45
N GLY A 617 0.70 4.82 36.09
CA GLY A 617 0.58 4.04 37.33
C GLY A 617 0.33 2.56 37.06
N PHE A 618 1.37 1.71 37.16
CA PHE A 618 1.27 0.28 36.92
C PHE A 618 1.36 -0.57 38.20
N ASP A 619 0.60 -1.68 38.23
CA ASP A 619 0.86 -2.77 39.18
C ASP A 619 1.89 -3.73 38.54
N PRO A 620 3.08 -3.94 39.15
CA PRO A 620 4.08 -4.89 38.64
C PRO A 620 3.57 -6.33 38.46
N ASN A 621 2.46 -6.70 39.10
CA ASN A 621 1.81 -8.01 38.96
C ASN A 621 0.74 -8.07 37.86
N ASN A 622 0.37 -6.92 37.28
CA ASN A 622 -0.69 -6.76 36.29
C ASN A 622 -0.33 -5.62 35.29
N LEU A 623 0.82 -5.77 34.63
CA LEU A 623 1.25 -4.92 33.54
C LEU A 623 0.34 -5.10 32.30
N PRO A 624 0.20 -4.07 31.44
CA PRO A 624 -0.47 -4.22 30.16
C PRO A 624 0.25 -5.26 29.26
N PRO A 625 -0.45 -5.87 28.29
CA PRO A 625 0.18 -6.69 27.26
C PRO A 625 1.29 -5.90 26.52
N PRO A 626 2.44 -6.52 26.19
CA PRO A 626 3.53 -5.83 25.50
C PRO A 626 3.09 -5.11 24.22
N GLY A 627 3.45 -3.84 24.11
CA GLY A 627 3.03 -2.95 23.03
C GLY A 627 1.69 -2.25 23.25
N GLN A 628 1.09 -2.35 24.45
CA GLN A 628 -0.07 -1.53 24.86
C GLN A 628 0.29 -0.47 25.91
N GLU A 629 1.46 -0.56 26.53
CA GLU A 629 2.08 0.54 27.25
C GLU A 629 2.52 1.68 26.30
N TYR A 630 2.84 2.82 26.89
CA TYR A 630 3.21 4.06 26.22
C TYR A 630 4.40 3.92 25.24
N LYS A 631 4.31 4.66 24.13
CA LYS A 631 5.25 4.66 23.00
C LYS A 631 4.96 5.86 22.11
N VAL A 632 5.99 6.44 21.50
CA VAL A 632 5.86 7.67 20.69
C VAL A 632 5.80 7.35 19.21
N PHE A 633 4.91 8.04 18.49
CA PHE A 633 4.78 8.02 17.05
C PHE A 633 5.03 9.40 16.45
N VAL A 634 5.41 9.46 15.17
CA VAL A 634 5.60 10.71 14.42
C VAL A 634 4.96 10.66 13.03
N GLY A 635 4.40 11.79 12.62
CA GLY A 635 4.08 12.11 11.22
C GLY A 635 4.62 13.50 10.88
N ARG A 636 4.66 13.84 9.58
CA ARG A 636 5.20 15.12 9.12
C ARG A 636 4.34 15.79 8.07
N SER A 637 4.46 17.10 7.97
CA SER A 637 3.80 17.91 6.95
C SER A 637 4.69 19.07 6.49
N THR A 638 4.37 19.67 5.35
CA THR A 638 4.99 20.95 4.92
C THR A 638 4.27 22.17 5.50
N SER A 639 3.11 21.98 6.13
CA SER A 639 2.35 23.01 6.87
C SER A 639 2.31 22.68 8.35
N ALA A 640 2.30 23.71 9.22
CA ALA A 640 2.10 23.52 10.66
C ALA A 640 0.69 22.99 11.01
N HIS A 641 -0.29 23.19 10.11
CA HIS A 641 -1.67 22.72 10.21
C HIS A 641 -1.89 21.27 9.70
N GLY A 642 -0.85 20.62 9.18
CA GLY A 642 -0.97 19.31 8.55
C GLY A 642 -1.51 19.36 7.10
N PRO A 643 -2.04 18.24 6.58
CA PRO A 643 -2.15 16.93 7.25
C PRO A 643 -0.76 16.37 7.58
N PHE A 644 -0.63 15.73 8.73
CA PHE A 644 0.60 15.08 9.16
C PHE A 644 0.57 13.63 8.69
N ILE A 645 1.50 13.27 7.79
CA ILE A 645 1.54 11.96 7.13
C ILE A 645 2.69 11.15 7.69
N ASP A 646 2.53 9.82 7.83
CA ASP A 646 3.56 8.89 8.29
C ASP A 646 4.45 8.32 7.15
N GLN A 647 5.41 7.45 7.50
CA GLN A 647 6.36 6.90 6.52
C GLN A 647 5.72 6.01 5.45
N ASN A 648 4.50 5.53 5.69
CA ASN A 648 3.74 4.67 4.79
C ASN A 648 2.71 5.47 3.97
N GLY A 649 2.65 6.79 4.14
CA GLY A 649 1.67 7.65 3.47
C GLY A 649 0.30 7.70 4.19
N ILE A 650 0.22 7.30 5.45
CA ILE A 650 -1.04 7.31 6.23
C ILE A 650 -1.10 8.60 7.05
N ASP A 651 -2.24 9.28 6.98
CA ASP A 651 -2.52 10.50 7.74
C ASP A 651 -2.73 10.19 9.24
N MET A 652 -2.14 11.00 10.12
CA MET A 652 -2.27 10.84 11.57
C MET A 652 -3.70 10.97 12.07
N VAL A 653 -4.61 11.69 11.38
CA VAL A 653 -6.06 11.66 11.72
C VAL A 653 -6.76 10.35 11.37
N ASN A 654 -6.06 9.45 10.66
CA ASN A 654 -6.57 8.16 10.18
C ASN A 654 -5.75 6.97 10.74
N ASN A 655 -5.27 7.06 11.99
CA ASN A 655 -4.35 6.10 12.64
C ASN A 655 -2.94 6.02 12.02
N GLY A 656 -2.51 7.03 11.25
CA GLY A 656 -1.12 7.13 10.79
C GLY A 656 -0.16 7.39 11.94
N GLY A 657 1.07 6.89 11.81
CA GLY A 657 2.14 7.17 12.76
C GLY A 657 3.34 6.24 12.55
N THR A 658 4.52 6.83 12.41
CA THR A 658 5.79 6.09 12.41
C THR A 658 6.30 5.93 13.83
N LEU A 659 6.50 4.69 14.30
CA LEU A 659 7.00 4.43 15.65
C LEU A 659 8.43 4.99 15.84
N VAL A 660 8.59 5.89 16.82
CA VAL A 660 9.85 6.54 17.18
C VAL A 660 10.56 5.76 18.29
N ILE A 661 9.86 5.50 19.39
CA ILE A 661 10.39 4.81 20.58
C ILE A 661 9.27 4.01 21.27
N ALA A 662 9.63 2.85 21.83
CA ALA A 662 8.76 2.02 22.67
C ALA A 662 9.60 1.40 23.80
N SER A 663 8.98 0.64 24.70
CA SER A 663 9.68 -0.05 25.79
C SER A 663 10.83 -0.94 25.29
N HIS A 664 12.01 -0.81 25.90
CA HIS A 664 13.22 -1.56 25.60
C HIS A 664 14.21 -1.51 26.77
N GLY A 665 14.96 -2.58 27.01
CA GLY A 665 15.97 -2.59 28.06
C GLY A 665 15.37 -2.31 29.46
N ASP A 666 15.82 -1.22 30.09
CA ASP A 666 15.25 -0.70 31.34
C ASP A 666 14.27 0.47 31.11
N VAL A 667 14.09 0.92 29.87
CA VAL A 667 13.10 1.93 29.48
C VAL A 667 11.73 1.27 29.30
N PHE A 668 10.77 1.61 30.14
CA PHE A 668 9.38 1.17 30.03
C PHE A 668 8.44 2.36 29.86
N ALA A 669 7.46 2.23 28.97
CA ALA A 669 6.42 3.23 28.72
C ALA A 669 6.99 4.66 28.43
N PRO A 670 7.90 4.85 27.46
CA PRO A 670 8.42 6.18 27.12
C PRO A 670 7.36 7.05 26.43
N GLY A 671 7.21 8.30 26.88
CA GLY A 671 6.27 9.27 26.30
C GLY A 671 6.33 10.66 26.94
N GLY A 672 5.29 11.47 26.71
CA GLY A 672 5.20 12.87 27.15
C GLY A 672 6.36 13.69 26.60
N GLU A 673 6.50 13.69 25.28
CA GLU A 673 7.72 14.08 24.59
C GLU A 673 7.86 15.57 24.24
N GLY A 674 9.09 15.97 23.97
CA GLY A 674 9.45 17.29 23.43
C GLY A 674 10.70 17.24 22.57
N VAL A 675 10.92 18.27 21.77
CA VAL A 675 12.14 18.44 20.95
C VAL A 675 12.66 19.86 21.08
N PHE A 676 13.98 20.01 21.21
CA PHE A 676 14.64 21.32 21.11
C PHE A 676 16.02 21.19 20.46
N THR A 677 16.51 22.24 19.79
CA THR A 677 17.89 22.30 19.31
C THR A 677 18.83 22.71 20.44
N ASP A 678 19.79 21.85 20.80
CA ASP A 678 20.89 22.23 21.68
C ASP A 678 21.89 23.13 20.95
N SER A 679 21.94 24.41 21.32
CA SER A 679 22.88 25.40 20.78
C SER A 679 24.37 25.03 20.98
N LYS A 680 24.71 24.15 21.92
CA LYS A 680 26.10 23.75 22.21
C LYS A 680 26.62 22.68 21.24
N SER A 681 25.75 21.78 20.78
CA SER A 681 26.08 20.71 19.82
C SER A 681 25.54 20.92 18.41
N GLY A 682 24.56 21.82 18.24
CA GLY A 682 23.84 22.05 16.99
C GLY A 682 22.92 20.89 16.59
N LYS A 683 22.50 20.06 17.55
CA LYS A 683 21.63 18.90 17.33
C LYS A 683 20.27 19.09 17.98
N ASP A 684 19.24 18.55 17.35
CA ASP A 684 17.95 18.38 18.00
C ASP A 684 18.01 17.22 18.99
N ILE A 685 17.48 17.45 20.18
CA ILE A 685 17.43 16.50 21.28
C ILE A 685 15.96 16.13 21.48
N PHE A 686 15.67 14.84 21.38
CA PHE A 686 14.41 14.24 21.79
C PHE A 686 14.40 14.08 23.32
N VAL A 687 13.32 14.53 23.93
CA VAL A 687 13.11 14.64 25.37
C VAL A 687 11.83 13.88 25.68
N TYR A 688 11.82 13.07 26.73
CA TYR A 688 10.65 12.28 27.13
C TYR A 688 10.80 11.84 28.59
N HIS A 689 9.72 11.39 29.22
CA HIS A 689 9.80 10.67 30.50
C HIS A 689 9.69 9.16 30.27
N TYR A 690 10.22 8.36 31.19
CA TYR A 690 10.07 6.90 31.15
C TYR A 690 10.11 6.29 32.55
N LEU A 691 9.59 5.07 32.69
CA LEU A 691 9.67 4.28 33.92
C LEU A 691 10.75 3.22 33.82
N HIS A 692 11.40 2.91 34.95
CA HIS A 692 12.33 1.79 35.01
C HIS A 692 11.59 0.45 34.89
N SER A 693 12.17 -0.52 34.20
CA SER A 693 11.63 -1.88 34.06
C SER A 693 12.22 -2.87 35.08
N GLN A 694 13.32 -2.50 35.75
CA GLN A 694 14.09 -3.35 36.65
C GLN A 694 14.23 -2.80 38.08
N GLY A 695 14.53 -3.68 39.03
CA GLY A 695 14.86 -3.33 40.41
C GLY A 695 13.69 -2.88 41.28
N ASP A 696 13.99 -2.36 42.47
CA ASP A 696 12.99 -2.01 43.49
C ASP A 696 12.10 -0.81 43.11
N ILE A 697 12.45 -0.07 42.05
CA ILE A 697 11.71 1.09 41.54
C ILE A 697 10.86 0.78 40.30
N ALA A 698 10.90 -0.45 39.79
CA ALA A 698 10.28 -0.83 38.53
C ALA A 698 8.78 -0.47 38.43
N TYR A 699 8.38 0.07 37.29
CA TYR A 699 7.00 0.43 36.90
C TYR A 699 6.30 1.46 37.79
N LYS A 700 7.04 2.21 38.62
CA LYS A 700 6.49 3.22 39.54
C LYS A 700 6.61 4.62 38.96
N GLU A 701 5.47 5.22 38.66
CA GLU A 701 5.31 6.63 38.29
C GLU A 701 6.15 7.59 39.15
N ALA A 702 6.12 7.45 40.48
CA ALA A 702 6.90 8.27 41.42
C ALA A 702 8.44 8.12 41.32
N ASN A 703 8.96 7.35 40.35
CA ASN A 703 10.38 7.26 39.99
C ASN A 703 10.56 7.44 38.47
N SER A 704 9.65 8.17 37.80
CA SER A 704 9.75 8.48 36.39
C SER A 704 10.96 9.37 36.12
N SER A 705 11.72 8.99 35.11
CA SER A 705 13.06 9.50 34.81
C SER A 705 13.09 10.22 33.47
N LEU A 706 13.93 11.25 33.39
CA LEU A 706 14.19 12.00 32.17
C LEU A 706 14.99 11.16 31.14
N GLY A 707 14.40 10.94 29.97
CA GLY A 707 15.06 10.45 28.76
C GLY A 707 15.56 11.60 27.90
N LEU A 708 16.80 11.51 27.40
CA LEU A 708 17.40 12.46 26.46
C LEU A 708 18.18 11.71 25.39
N ASN A 709 17.81 11.89 24.12
CA ASN A 709 18.47 11.26 22.97
C ASN A 709 18.67 12.29 21.86
N ALA A 710 19.85 12.32 21.23
CA ALA A 710 20.04 13.16 20.04
C ALA A 710 19.32 12.53 18.83
N ILE A 711 18.51 13.32 18.11
CA ILE A 711 17.79 12.84 16.93
C ILE A 711 18.76 12.67 15.76
N ASP A 712 18.67 11.55 15.07
CA ASP A 712 19.32 11.33 13.79
C ASP A 712 18.31 11.43 12.64
N TRP A 713 18.18 12.66 12.13
CA TRP A 713 17.28 12.99 11.02
C TRP A 713 17.67 12.32 9.68
N SER A 714 18.82 11.63 9.57
CA SER A 714 19.20 10.93 8.33
C SER A 714 18.20 9.83 7.92
N SER A 715 17.51 9.23 8.89
CA SER A 715 16.41 8.29 8.67
C SER A 715 15.10 8.96 8.21
N THR A 716 14.93 10.27 8.43
CA THR A 716 13.78 11.05 7.93
C THR A 716 14.03 11.60 6.53
N THR A 717 15.30 11.78 6.13
CA THR A 717 15.64 11.98 4.72
C THR A 717 15.28 10.75 3.88
N ASP A 718 15.25 9.53 4.44
CA ASP A 718 14.78 8.29 3.78
C ASP A 718 13.28 8.28 3.42
N TRP A 719 12.45 9.11 4.04
CA TRP A 719 11.08 9.36 3.57
C TRP A 719 11.05 10.19 2.27
N THR A 720 12.22 10.50 1.72
CA THR A 720 12.45 11.25 0.49
C THR A 720 13.69 10.76 -0.27
N SER A 721 14.43 9.75 0.22
CA SER A 721 15.86 9.70 -0.09
C SER A 721 16.13 9.37 -1.54
N THR A 722 16.97 10.21 -2.10
CA THR A 722 17.74 9.97 -3.29
C THR A 722 19.05 9.26 -2.92
N GLN A 723 19.06 8.30 -1.99
CA GLN A 723 20.25 7.51 -1.69
C GLN A 723 19.93 6.02 -1.53
N ILE A 724 20.66 5.16 -2.24
CA ILE A 724 20.58 3.71 -2.05
C ILE A 724 21.80 3.24 -1.27
N ALA A 725 21.57 2.66 -0.10
CA ALA A 725 22.56 1.90 0.63
C ALA A 725 22.61 0.44 0.12
N LEU A 726 23.66 0.08 -0.62
CA LEU A 726 23.90 -1.26 -1.12
C LEU A 726 24.89 -2.01 -0.22
N ALA A 727 24.41 -2.97 0.55
CA ALA A 727 25.24 -3.91 1.28
C ALA A 727 25.73 -5.05 0.36
N SER A 728 26.89 -4.87 -0.27
CA SER A 728 27.54 -5.91 -1.07
C SER A 728 28.39 -6.83 -0.19
N THR A 729 28.21 -8.14 -0.35
CA THR A 729 29.08 -9.17 0.27
C THR A 729 30.51 -9.16 -0.28
N GLN A 730 30.73 -8.58 -1.46
CA GLN A 730 32.03 -8.50 -2.14
C GLN A 730 32.69 -7.12 -1.99
N HIS A 731 31.90 -6.04 -1.94
CA HIS A 731 32.40 -4.66 -1.96
C HIS A 731 32.12 -3.86 -0.67
N GLY A 732 31.44 -4.45 0.31
CA GLY A 732 31.01 -3.76 1.53
C GLY A 732 29.78 -2.90 1.32
N SER A 733 29.53 -1.97 2.24
CA SER A 733 28.43 -1.00 2.12
C SER A 733 28.83 0.15 1.19
N LEU A 734 28.02 0.38 0.16
CA LEU A 734 28.09 1.52 -0.75
C LEU A 734 26.85 2.39 -0.51
N THR A 735 27.00 3.71 -0.61
CA THR A 735 25.86 4.65 -0.56
C THR A 735 26.00 5.58 -1.76
N GLU A 736 24.99 5.59 -2.63
CA GLU A 736 25.04 6.28 -3.93
C GLU A 736 23.86 7.25 -4.07
N GLU A 737 24.14 8.44 -4.61
CA GLU A 737 23.11 9.44 -4.91
C GLU A 737 22.31 9.06 -6.17
N MET A 738 20.99 9.06 -6.01
CA MET A 738 19.98 8.90 -7.04
C MET A 738 19.42 10.26 -7.46
N VAL A 739 18.62 10.26 -8.52
CA VAL A 739 17.77 11.38 -8.92
C VAL A 739 16.43 10.80 -9.36
N ARG A 740 15.33 11.53 -9.16
CA ARG A 740 13.97 11.03 -9.38
C ARG A 740 13.57 11.05 -10.84
N THR A 741 14.20 11.89 -11.64
CA THR A 741 13.92 12.04 -13.08
C THR A 741 15.19 12.09 -13.91
N ILE A 742 15.08 11.77 -15.20
CA ILE A 742 16.19 11.92 -16.16
C ILE A 742 16.45 13.40 -16.48
N GLU A 743 15.49 14.29 -16.21
CA GLU A 743 15.67 15.75 -16.27
C GLU A 743 16.64 16.22 -15.17
N GLU A 744 16.46 15.76 -13.92
CA GLU A 744 17.41 15.96 -12.82
C GLU A 744 18.77 15.31 -13.11
N ALA A 745 18.77 14.11 -13.71
CA ALA A 745 20.00 13.45 -14.15
C ALA A 745 20.75 14.21 -15.25
N ALA A 746 20.05 15.01 -16.05
CA ALA A 746 20.64 15.80 -17.10
C ALA A 746 21.25 17.11 -16.56
N ASP A 747 21.93 17.08 -15.41
CA ASP A 747 22.60 18.26 -14.83
C ASP A 747 24.01 18.48 -15.40
N ARG A 748 24.70 17.41 -15.83
CA ARG A 748 26.10 17.38 -16.29
C ARG A 748 26.31 16.53 -17.55
N HIS A 749 27.55 16.50 -18.03
CA HIS A 749 28.00 15.57 -19.07
C HIS A 749 28.39 14.22 -18.47
N TYR A 750 27.99 13.11 -19.12
CA TYR A 750 28.33 11.75 -18.71
C TYR A 750 29.15 11.05 -19.79
N SER A 751 30.26 10.43 -19.41
CA SER A 751 31.02 9.54 -20.30
C SER A 751 30.29 8.22 -20.56
N TYR A 752 29.49 7.74 -19.60
CA TYR A 752 28.69 6.52 -19.70
C TYR A 752 27.30 6.74 -19.13
N VAL A 753 26.26 6.31 -19.85
CA VAL A 753 24.86 6.27 -19.40
C VAL A 753 24.39 4.82 -19.45
N ILE A 754 24.26 4.18 -18.29
CA ILE A 754 23.96 2.74 -18.19
C ILE A 754 22.45 2.52 -18.08
N CYS A 755 21.84 2.02 -19.16
CA CYS A 755 20.41 1.75 -19.24
C CYS A 755 20.11 0.35 -18.71
N ALA A 756 19.72 0.27 -17.43
CA ALA A 756 19.39 -0.98 -16.72
C ALA A 756 17.87 -1.21 -16.53
N PHE A 757 17.04 -0.53 -17.31
CA PHE A 757 15.57 -0.64 -17.28
C PHE A 757 15.01 -1.54 -18.40
N LYS A 758 13.73 -1.91 -18.29
CA LYS A 758 13.01 -2.79 -19.24
C LYS A 758 12.75 -2.10 -20.59
N VAL A 759 12.86 -2.84 -21.70
CA VAL A 759 12.46 -2.33 -23.04
C VAL A 759 10.98 -2.64 -23.30
N ILE A 760 10.13 -1.65 -23.06
CA ILE A 760 8.68 -1.74 -23.27
C ILE A 760 8.24 -0.56 -24.18
N PRO A 761 8.50 -0.62 -25.50
CA PRO A 761 8.26 0.49 -26.43
C PRO A 761 6.77 0.84 -26.58
N GLU A 762 5.89 -0.07 -26.16
CA GLU A 762 4.45 0.10 -26.04
C GLU A 762 4.03 1.06 -24.91
N VAL A 763 4.91 1.30 -23.92
CA VAL A 763 4.72 2.27 -22.82
C VAL A 763 5.56 3.52 -23.10
N ILE A 764 6.87 3.36 -23.26
CA ILE A 764 7.81 4.44 -23.59
C ILE A 764 9.02 3.85 -24.32
N THR A 765 9.47 4.53 -25.38
CA THR A 765 10.67 4.11 -26.11
C THR A 765 11.93 4.60 -25.39
N THR A 766 13.02 3.84 -25.47
CA THR A 766 14.32 4.22 -24.88
C THR A 766 14.77 5.65 -25.23
N PRO A 767 14.62 6.16 -26.48
CA PRO A 767 14.98 7.54 -26.81
C PRO A 767 14.06 8.59 -26.21
N ALA A 768 12.76 8.29 -26.04
CA ALA A 768 11.81 9.21 -25.41
C ALA A 768 12.10 9.35 -23.91
N LEU A 769 12.45 8.24 -23.25
CA LEU A 769 12.86 8.24 -21.85
C LEU A 769 14.20 8.98 -21.64
N LEU A 770 15.17 8.79 -22.54
CA LEU A 770 16.49 9.45 -22.48
C LEU A 770 16.51 10.89 -23.04
N ALA A 771 15.38 11.45 -23.46
CA ALA A 771 15.32 12.73 -24.18
C ALA A 771 16.08 13.89 -23.51
N PRO A 772 16.05 14.09 -22.16
CA PRO A 772 16.80 15.18 -21.51
C PRO A 772 18.32 15.03 -21.64
N LEU A 773 18.84 13.80 -21.56
CA LEU A 773 20.26 13.50 -21.75
C LEU A 773 20.66 13.63 -23.22
N LEU A 774 19.81 13.20 -24.15
CA LEU A 774 20.03 13.36 -25.59
C LEU A 774 20.12 14.84 -25.99
N ALA A 775 19.26 15.69 -25.42
CA ALA A 775 19.24 17.13 -25.67
C ALA A 775 20.52 17.86 -25.25
N ARG A 776 21.38 17.25 -24.43
CA ARG A 776 22.67 17.81 -24.02
C ARG A 776 23.86 17.42 -24.88
N LEU A 777 23.72 16.44 -25.78
CA LEU A 777 24.85 15.91 -26.57
C LEU A 777 25.50 16.95 -27.50
N ASP A 778 24.73 17.94 -27.99
CA ASP A 778 25.27 19.05 -28.79
C ASP A 778 26.24 19.95 -28.00
N SER A 779 26.24 19.84 -26.66
CA SER A 779 27.18 20.54 -25.76
C SER A 779 28.34 19.67 -25.26
N SER A 780 28.39 18.38 -25.65
CA SER A 780 29.42 17.45 -25.22
C SER A 780 30.80 17.75 -25.86
N PRO A 781 31.92 17.55 -25.14
CA PRO A 781 33.26 17.69 -25.71
C PRO A 781 33.49 16.70 -26.87
N GLN A 782 34.00 17.18 -28.01
CA GLN A 782 34.22 16.31 -29.19
C GLN A 782 35.22 15.17 -28.96
N ASP A 783 36.10 15.29 -27.98
CA ASP A 783 37.10 14.30 -27.59
C ASP A 783 36.61 13.30 -26.53
N GLN A 784 35.41 13.51 -25.95
CA GLN A 784 34.84 12.67 -24.89
C GLN A 784 33.37 12.33 -25.20
N PRO A 785 33.09 11.32 -26.05
CA PRO A 785 31.72 10.90 -26.37
C PRO A 785 30.95 10.40 -25.15
N THR A 786 29.64 10.59 -25.15
CA THR A 786 28.74 9.85 -24.25
C THR A 786 28.50 8.45 -24.82
N ALA A 787 28.84 7.42 -24.05
CA ALA A 787 28.54 6.03 -24.39
C ALA A 787 27.25 5.56 -23.67
N PHE A 788 26.18 5.30 -24.43
CA PHE A 788 24.95 4.73 -23.93
C PHE A 788 25.08 3.20 -23.87
N VAL A 789 25.00 2.62 -22.67
CA VAL A 789 25.25 1.20 -22.41
C VAL A 789 23.91 0.50 -22.14
N LEU A 790 23.42 -0.28 -23.10
CA LEU A 790 22.10 -0.93 -23.03
C LEU A 790 22.21 -2.34 -22.44
N LEU A 791 21.85 -2.51 -21.17
CA LEU A 791 21.89 -3.79 -20.43
C LEU A 791 20.59 -4.61 -20.54
N GLN A 792 19.70 -4.19 -21.43
CA GLN A 792 18.30 -4.60 -21.50
C GLN A 792 18.12 -5.90 -22.33
N ASN A 793 16.99 -6.60 -22.17
CA ASN A 793 16.77 -7.87 -22.86
C ASN A 793 16.18 -7.69 -24.27
N GLY A 794 16.41 -8.67 -25.14
CA GLY A 794 15.85 -8.71 -26.49
C GLY A 794 16.85 -8.43 -27.60
N ILE A 795 16.34 -8.25 -28.83
CA ILE A 795 17.12 -8.06 -30.07
C ILE A 795 16.65 -6.82 -30.83
N GLY A 796 17.60 -5.94 -31.22
CA GLY A 796 17.29 -4.66 -31.85
C GLY A 796 16.75 -3.62 -30.87
N ILE A 797 17.25 -3.63 -29.63
CA ILE A 797 16.93 -2.61 -28.63
C ILE A 797 17.72 -1.31 -28.88
N GLU A 798 18.79 -1.42 -29.67
CA GLU A 798 19.69 -0.38 -30.12
C GLU A 798 19.06 0.48 -31.23
N ASP A 799 18.21 -0.12 -32.06
CA ASP A 799 17.76 0.42 -33.36
C ASP A 799 17.15 1.83 -33.21
N ASP A 800 16.22 2.01 -32.25
CA ASP A 800 15.53 3.28 -32.01
C ASP A 800 16.45 4.37 -31.44
N LEU A 801 17.39 4.00 -30.54
CA LEU A 801 18.35 4.94 -29.96
C LEU A 801 19.39 5.37 -30.99
N GLN A 802 19.89 4.43 -31.80
CA GLN A 802 20.78 4.73 -32.91
C GLN A 802 20.12 5.66 -33.94
N ALA A 803 18.83 5.48 -34.21
CA ALA A 803 18.03 6.34 -35.09
C ALA A 803 17.72 7.73 -34.50
N ALA A 804 17.73 7.88 -33.18
CA ALA A 804 17.65 9.18 -32.51
C ALA A 804 19.00 9.92 -32.55
N LEU A 805 20.09 9.23 -32.18
CA LEU A 805 21.46 9.76 -32.20
C LEU A 805 21.93 10.17 -33.60
N ALA A 806 21.44 9.50 -34.66
CA ALA A 806 21.71 9.89 -36.05
C ALA A 806 21.13 11.26 -36.47
N LYS A 807 20.36 11.93 -35.61
CA LYS A 807 19.76 13.26 -35.84
C LYS A 807 20.43 14.37 -35.01
N ILE A 808 21.48 14.04 -34.27
CA ILE A 808 22.17 14.90 -33.30
C ILE A 808 23.65 14.97 -33.73
N ASP A 809 24.25 16.16 -33.70
CA ASP A 809 25.62 16.39 -34.21
C ASP A 809 26.70 16.16 -33.12
N GLY A 810 26.30 15.70 -31.93
CA GLY A 810 27.17 15.34 -30.82
C GLY A 810 27.78 13.92 -30.91
N PRO A 811 29.04 13.72 -30.47
CA PRO A 811 29.71 12.43 -30.53
C PRO A 811 29.09 11.44 -29.52
N SER A 812 28.69 10.27 -30.00
CA SER A 812 28.04 9.26 -29.17
C SER A 812 28.45 7.84 -29.58
N VAL A 813 28.33 6.91 -28.63
CA VAL A 813 28.55 5.47 -28.85
C VAL A 813 27.38 4.70 -28.26
N VAL A 814 26.86 3.70 -28.97
CA VAL A 814 25.94 2.71 -28.40
C VAL A 814 26.73 1.45 -28.05
N ILE A 815 26.82 1.14 -26.75
CA ILE A 815 27.34 -0.12 -26.25
C ILE A 815 26.14 -1.00 -25.88
N SER A 816 26.19 -2.25 -26.30
CA SER A 816 25.16 -3.24 -26.07
C SER A 816 25.65 -4.29 -25.08
N GLY A 817 24.78 -4.72 -24.16
CA GLY A 817 25.12 -5.63 -23.07
C GLY A 817 24.16 -6.80 -22.89
N CYS A 818 24.73 -7.97 -22.64
CA CYS A 818 24.04 -9.20 -22.25
C CYS A 818 24.43 -9.55 -20.81
N CYS A 819 23.60 -9.17 -19.84
CA CYS A 819 23.71 -9.62 -18.45
C CYS A 819 23.21 -11.06 -18.32
N TRP A 820 24.00 -11.93 -17.70
CA TRP A 820 23.63 -13.27 -17.27
C TRP A 820 23.73 -13.31 -15.75
N VAL A 821 22.59 -13.38 -15.07
CA VAL A 821 22.52 -13.26 -13.61
C VAL A 821 21.21 -13.86 -13.09
N ASP A 822 21.30 -14.77 -12.13
CA ASP A 822 20.15 -15.44 -11.51
C ASP A 822 19.76 -14.71 -10.23
N THR A 823 19.15 -13.53 -10.37
CA THR A 823 18.76 -12.67 -9.24
C THR A 823 17.24 -12.54 -9.12
N THR A 824 16.75 -12.61 -7.88
CA THR A 824 15.34 -12.39 -7.53
C THR A 824 15.25 -11.25 -6.52
N LEU A 825 14.37 -10.28 -6.76
CA LEU A 825 13.99 -9.29 -5.77
C LEU A 825 13.01 -9.93 -4.77
N VAL A 826 13.31 -9.79 -3.48
CA VAL A 826 12.47 -10.26 -2.36
C VAL A 826 12.25 -9.10 -1.38
N ASP A 827 11.37 -9.31 -0.39
CA ASP A 827 11.11 -8.34 0.68
C ASP A 827 10.72 -6.94 0.15
N GLY A 828 9.71 -6.90 -0.72
CA GLY A 828 9.24 -5.66 -1.36
C GLY A 828 10.27 -4.96 -2.26
N GLY A 829 11.38 -5.63 -2.61
CA GLY A 829 12.49 -5.04 -3.36
C GLY A 829 13.64 -4.53 -2.48
N LYS A 830 13.52 -4.59 -1.15
CA LYS A 830 14.58 -4.19 -0.20
C LYS A 830 15.79 -5.14 -0.21
N LYS A 831 15.65 -6.34 -0.81
CA LYS A 831 16.70 -7.34 -0.86
C LYS A 831 16.78 -8.02 -2.23
N VAL A 832 18.00 -8.16 -2.74
CA VAL A 832 18.33 -9.00 -3.90
C VAL A 832 18.87 -10.34 -3.39
N VAL A 833 18.36 -11.46 -3.91
CA VAL A 833 18.94 -12.80 -3.70
C VAL A 833 19.53 -13.27 -5.02
N GLN A 834 20.82 -13.59 -5.01
CA GLN A 834 21.56 -14.15 -6.16
C GLN A 834 21.74 -15.66 -5.96
N HIS A 835 21.38 -16.45 -6.98
CA HIS A 835 21.37 -17.92 -6.92
C HIS A 835 22.48 -18.59 -7.76
N GLY A 836 23.27 -17.82 -8.50
CA GLY A 836 24.34 -18.31 -9.39
C GLY A 836 25.40 -17.25 -9.68
N ASN A 837 26.44 -17.60 -10.45
CA ASN A 837 27.52 -16.67 -10.83
C ASN A 837 27.04 -15.67 -11.89
N GLU A 838 27.41 -14.40 -11.76
CA GLU A 838 27.14 -13.38 -12.76
C GLU A 838 28.17 -13.40 -13.92
N ARG A 839 27.73 -12.99 -15.12
CA ARG A 839 28.59 -12.69 -16.27
C ARG A 839 27.96 -11.59 -17.11
N LEU A 840 28.76 -10.60 -17.51
CA LEU A 840 28.35 -9.54 -18.42
C LEU A 840 29.14 -9.62 -19.72
N VAL A 841 28.45 -9.66 -20.85
CA VAL A 841 29.06 -9.62 -22.19
C VAL A 841 28.70 -8.29 -22.84
N LEU A 842 29.69 -7.47 -23.18
CA LEU A 842 29.52 -6.14 -23.78
C LEU A 842 30.12 -6.07 -25.18
N GLY A 843 29.54 -5.30 -26.09
CA GLY A 843 30.19 -4.89 -27.33
C GLY A 843 29.53 -3.65 -27.92
N TYR A 844 30.23 -2.88 -28.74
CA TYR A 844 29.62 -1.72 -29.39
C TYR A 844 28.68 -2.17 -30.52
N HIS A 845 27.56 -1.48 -30.67
CA HIS A 845 26.64 -1.69 -31.78
C HIS A 845 27.19 -1.01 -33.05
N ARG A 846 27.13 -1.70 -34.18
CA ARG A 846 27.55 -1.17 -35.48
C ARG A 846 26.33 -0.57 -36.19
N ALA A 847 26.33 0.75 -36.36
CA ALA A 847 25.28 1.44 -37.09
C ALA A 847 25.17 0.93 -38.55
N PRO A 848 23.99 1.01 -39.20
CA PRO A 848 23.80 0.58 -40.58
C PRO A 848 24.80 1.21 -41.56
N GLU A 849 25.20 0.43 -42.57
CA GLU A 849 26.18 0.82 -43.58
C GLU A 849 25.79 2.15 -44.27
N GLY A 850 26.67 3.16 -44.17
CA GLY A 850 26.41 4.53 -44.66
C GLY A 850 26.01 5.56 -43.59
N SER A 851 25.88 5.16 -42.32
CA SER A 851 25.65 6.10 -41.20
C SER A 851 26.86 7.02 -40.97
N THR A 852 26.64 8.34 -40.90
CA THR A 852 27.70 9.35 -40.72
C THR A 852 28.24 9.46 -39.29
N ASN A 853 27.49 8.96 -38.30
CA ASN A 853 27.74 9.22 -36.87
C ASN A 853 28.39 8.01 -36.16
N PHE A 854 29.16 7.18 -36.88
CA PHE A 854 29.84 6.00 -36.33
C PHE A 854 31.36 6.06 -36.53
N ASP A 855 32.12 6.00 -35.42
CA ASP A 855 33.57 5.83 -35.40
C ASP A 855 33.90 4.52 -34.66
N GLU A 856 34.41 3.53 -35.39
CA GLU A 856 34.81 2.22 -34.84
C GLU A 856 35.96 2.34 -33.83
N SER A 857 36.89 3.27 -34.05
CA SER A 857 38.03 3.51 -33.15
C SER A 857 37.55 4.11 -31.83
N MET A 858 36.60 5.05 -31.87
CA MET A 858 35.98 5.66 -30.70
C MET A 858 35.14 4.65 -29.92
N SER A 859 34.34 3.86 -30.63
CA SER A 859 33.50 2.82 -30.05
C SER A 859 34.32 1.72 -29.36
N THR A 860 35.43 1.32 -29.97
CA THR A 860 36.39 0.36 -29.38
C THR A 860 37.02 0.93 -28.10
N ARG A 861 37.51 2.19 -28.11
CA ARG A 861 38.07 2.84 -26.92
C ARG A 861 37.06 2.92 -25.76
N ALA A 862 35.81 3.30 -26.06
CA ALA A 862 34.76 3.39 -25.05
C ALA A 862 34.43 2.02 -24.42
N LEU A 863 34.35 0.96 -25.24
CA LEU A 863 34.13 -0.41 -24.80
C LEU A 863 35.28 -0.96 -23.95
N ASP A 864 36.53 -0.78 -24.40
CA ASP A 864 37.71 -1.28 -23.68
C ASP A 864 37.87 -0.59 -22.33
N ASN A 865 37.66 0.72 -22.27
CA ASN A 865 37.67 1.49 -21.01
C ASN A 865 36.59 1.01 -20.05
N LEU A 866 35.34 0.80 -20.51
CA LEU A 866 34.25 0.31 -19.67
C LEU A 866 34.51 -1.11 -19.15
N CYS A 867 34.97 -2.01 -20.02
CA CYS A 867 35.39 -3.36 -19.62
C CYS A 867 36.55 -3.32 -18.61
N GLY A 868 37.50 -2.40 -18.78
CA GLY A 868 38.61 -2.18 -17.86
C GLY A 868 38.13 -1.72 -16.48
N LEU A 869 37.24 -0.73 -16.42
CA LEU A 869 36.64 -0.23 -15.18
C LEU A 869 35.87 -1.33 -14.43
N LEU A 870 35.01 -2.07 -15.12
CA LEU A 870 34.19 -3.12 -14.49
C LEU A 870 35.04 -4.30 -13.99
N ARG A 871 36.08 -4.71 -14.74
CA ARG A 871 37.04 -5.73 -14.27
C ARG A 871 37.89 -5.24 -13.10
N ALA A 872 38.30 -3.98 -13.09
CA ALA A 872 39.04 -3.38 -11.97
C ALA A 872 38.17 -3.29 -10.70
N ALA A 873 36.86 -3.10 -10.86
CA ALA A 873 35.88 -3.21 -9.78
C ALA A 873 35.59 -4.65 -9.34
N GLY A 874 36.13 -5.68 -10.02
CA GLY A 874 35.96 -7.10 -9.68
C GLY A 874 34.83 -7.83 -10.43
N GLY A 875 34.17 -7.17 -11.39
CA GLY A 875 33.08 -7.75 -12.18
C GLY A 875 33.54 -8.70 -13.30
N ASN A 876 32.79 -9.77 -13.51
CA ASN A 876 33.01 -10.76 -14.56
C ASN A 876 32.53 -10.25 -15.94
N VAL A 877 33.38 -9.46 -16.63
CA VAL A 877 33.02 -8.79 -17.90
C VAL A 877 33.86 -9.24 -19.10
N GLU A 878 33.19 -9.57 -20.20
CA GLU A 878 33.78 -9.95 -21.49
C GLU A 878 33.44 -8.93 -22.58
N ALA A 879 34.42 -8.63 -23.45
CA ALA A 879 34.20 -7.82 -24.64
C ALA A 879 33.95 -8.74 -25.84
N ALA A 880 32.72 -8.73 -26.37
CA ALA A 880 32.33 -9.50 -27.54
C ALA A 880 32.89 -8.87 -28.83
N PRO A 881 33.58 -9.63 -29.71
CA PRO A 881 33.97 -9.15 -31.04
C PRO A 881 32.79 -8.82 -31.95
N ASP A 882 31.64 -9.43 -31.68
CA ASP A 882 30.35 -9.20 -32.33
C ASP A 882 29.25 -9.43 -31.27
N VAL A 883 28.61 -8.34 -30.85
CA VAL A 883 27.59 -8.35 -29.79
C VAL A 883 26.24 -8.87 -30.27
N ASP A 884 25.96 -8.83 -31.57
CA ASP A 884 24.71 -9.33 -32.14
C ASP A 884 24.67 -10.86 -32.03
N ILE A 885 25.79 -11.54 -32.28
CA ILE A 885 25.93 -12.99 -32.02
C ILE A 885 25.63 -13.31 -30.54
N ALA A 886 26.17 -12.51 -29.61
CA ALA A 886 25.94 -12.70 -28.18
C ALA A 886 24.47 -12.46 -27.79
N ARG A 887 23.81 -11.44 -28.35
CA ARG A 887 22.37 -11.21 -28.19
C ARG A 887 21.53 -12.36 -28.71
N TRP A 888 21.81 -12.86 -29.92
CA TRP A 888 21.11 -14.03 -30.44
C TRP A 888 21.27 -15.25 -29.53
N ARG A 889 22.47 -15.47 -28.96
CA ARG A 889 22.69 -16.54 -27.98
C ARG A 889 21.89 -16.37 -26.69
N LYS A 890 21.70 -15.14 -26.20
CA LYS A 890 20.83 -14.84 -25.04
C LYS A 890 19.34 -14.96 -25.37
N VAL A 891 18.94 -14.52 -26.56
CA VAL A 891 17.54 -14.57 -27.01
C VAL A 891 17.07 -16.00 -27.28
N LEU A 892 17.97 -16.95 -27.62
CA LEU A 892 17.62 -18.37 -27.63
C LEU A 892 17.03 -18.84 -26.30
N TRP A 893 17.60 -18.42 -25.17
CA TRP A 893 17.09 -18.76 -23.84
C TRP A 893 15.84 -17.93 -23.50
N ASN A 894 15.89 -16.60 -23.68
CA ASN A 894 14.77 -15.73 -23.33
C ASN A 894 13.49 -16.07 -24.11
N ALA A 895 13.58 -16.28 -25.43
CA ALA A 895 12.43 -16.55 -26.28
C ALA A 895 11.90 -17.99 -26.18
N SER A 896 12.57 -18.88 -25.43
CA SER A 896 12.13 -20.27 -25.17
C SER A 896 11.79 -20.52 -23.69
N PHE A 897 12.77 -20.46 -22.78
CA PHE A 897 12.57 -20.70 -21.35
C PHE A 897 11.73 -19.60 -20.70
N SER A 898 12.10 -18.32 -20.89
CA SER A 898 11.39 -17.21 -20.25
C SER A 898 9.94 -17.16 -20.71
N THR A 899 9.69 -17.28 -22.02
CA THR A 899 8.33 -17.31 -22.61
C THR A 899 7.53 -18.54 -22.19
N LEU A 900 8.10 -19.75 -22.17
CA LEU A 900 7.37 -20.97 -21.81
C LEU A 900 7.07 -21.04 -20.31
N CYS A 901 8.00 -20.61 -19.44
CA CYS A 901 7.74 -20.44 -18.01
C CYS A 901 6.64 -19.38 -17.78
N THR A 902 6.67 -18.27 -18.52
CA THR A 902 5.64 -17.21 -18.45
C THR A 902 4.25 -17.74 -18.83
N LEU A 903 4.16 -18.47 -19.94
CA LEU A 903 2.90 -19.05 -20.43
C LEU A 903 2.35 -20.19 -19.56
N THR A 904 3.22 -20.92 -18.86
CA THR A 904 2.82 -22.03 -17.96
C THR A 904 2.67 -21.61 -16.51
N ARG A 905 3.17 -20.43 -16.11
CA ARG A 905 3.34 -19.95 -14.72
C ARG A 905 4.28 -20.77 -13.83
N CYS A 906 5.02 -21.70 -14.43
CA CYS A 906 5.89 -22.64 -13.74
C CYS A 906 7.37 -22.19 -13.71
N HIS A 907 8.16 -22.74 -12.78
CA HIS A 907 9.60 -22.45 -12.73
C HIS A 907 10.39 -23.30 -13.75
N VAL A 908 11.66 -22.94 -14.00
CA VAL A 908 12.50 -23.60 -15.04
C VAL A 908 12.55 -25.12 -14.87
N GLY A 909 12.67 -25.62 -13.63
CA GLY A 909 12.66 -27.05 -13.31
C GLY A 909 11.39 -27.80 -13.72
N ASP A 910 10.21 -27.19 -13.59
CA ASP A 910 8.93 -27.81 -13.96
C ASP A 910 8.83 -28.01 -15.48
N VAL A 911 9.20 -26.96 -16.23
CA VAL A 911 9.26 -26.98 -17.70
C VAL A 911 10.27 -28.03 -18.17
N LEU A 912 11.39 -28.18 -17.44
CA LEU A 912 12.38 -29.22 -17.71
C LEU A 912 11.95 -30.61 -17.29
N ALA A 913 10.96 -30.79 -16.41
CA ALA A 913 10.55 -32.13 -15.95
C ALA A 913 9.86 -32.94 -17.06
N LEU A 914 9.12 -32.27 -17.95
CA LEU A 914 8.28 -32.89 -18.98
C LEU A 914 8.96 -32.96 -20.36
N GLU A 915 9.03 -34.14 -20.98
CA GLU A 915 9.62 -34.30 -22.33
C GLU A 915 8.87 -33.49 -23.40
N THR A 916 7.54 -33.36 -23.28
CA THR A 916 6.74 -32.52 -24.18
C THR A 916 7.18 -31.06 -24.14
N SER A 917 7.49 -30.54 -22.96
CA SER A 917 8.00 -29.18 -22.76
C SER A 917 9.45 -29.04 -23.23
N ARG A 918 10.31 -30.03 -22.97
CA ARG A 918 11.67 -30.09 -23.56
C ARG A 918 11.64 -30.08 -25.09
N SER A 919 10.72 -30.81 -25.72
CA SER A 919 10.54 -30.77 -27.18
C SER A 919 10.05 -29.40 -27.67
N ALA A 920 9.15 -28.73 -26.95
CA ALA A 920 8.70 -27.39 -27.31
C ALA A 920 9.83 -26.35 -27.20
N LEU A 921 10.67 -26.42 -26.16
CA LEU A 921 11.88 -25.59 -26.04
C LEU A 921 12.80 -25.76 -27.25
N ARG A 922 13.06 -27.01 -27.68
CA ARG A 922 13.89 -27.29 -28.88
C ARG A 922 13.32 -26.64 -30.13
N ASP A 923 12.03 -26.87 -30.41
CA ASP A 923 11.34 -26.33 -31.59
C ASP A 923 11.43 -24.80 -31.66
N VAL A 924 11.21 -24.12 -30.53
CA VAL A 924 11.28 -22.66 -30.42
C VAL A 924 12.71 -22.15 -30.61
N MET A 925 13.71 -22.80 -29.99
CA MET A 925 15.12 -22.44 -30.19
C MET A 925 15.56 -22.64 -31.65
N HIS A 926 15.10 -23.68 -32.34
CA HIS A 926 15.42 -23.89 -33.76
C HIS A 926 14.81 -22.79 -34.66
N GLU A 927 13.61 -22.28 -34.35
CA GLU A 927 13.05 -21.12 -35.06
C GLU A 927 13.90 -19.85 -34.84
N VAL A 928 14.30 -19.58 -33.59
CA VAL A 928 15.21 -18.45 -33.27
C VAL A 928 16.56 -18.61 -34.00
N LEU A 929 17.15 -19.81 -34.03
CA LEU A 929 18.39 -20.10 -34.77
C LEU A 929 18.25 -19.84 -36.27
N ALA A 930 17.13 -20.25 -36.89
CA ALA A 930 16.88 -20.02 -38.30
C ALA A 930 16.82 -18.52 -38.64
N VAL A 931 16.12 -17.74 -37.81
CA VAL A 931 16.05 -16.27 -37.97
C VAL A 931 17.42 -15.62 -37.74
N ALA A 932 18.17 -16.05 -36.72
CA ALA A 932 19.49 -15.51 -36.41
C ALA A 932 20.48 -15.73 -37.57
N ARG A 933 20.55 -16.96 -38.11
CA ARG A 933 21.40 -17.33 -39.25
C ARG A 933 21.06 -16.57 -40.53
N ALA A 934 19.79 -16.21 -40.73
CA ALA A 934 19.33 -15.38 -41.86
C ALA A 934 19.54 -13.87 -41.63
N SER A 935 19.63 -13.43 -40.38
CA SER A 935 19.77 -12.01 -40.00
C SER A 935 21.21 -11.53 -40.06
N LEU A 936 22.16 -12.32 -39.54
CA LEU A 936 23.60 -12.01 -39.46
C LEU A 936 24.32 -12.23 -40.81
N PRO A 937 25.57 -11.72 -40.99
CA PRO A 937 26.48 -12.18 -42.04
C PRO A 937 27.14 -13.54 -41.68
N PRO A 938 27.54 -14.38 -42.65
CA PRO A 938 28.24 -15.64 -42.36
C PRO A 938 29.62 -15.43 -41.72
N SER A 939 29.92 -16.13 -40.61
CA SER A 939 31.24 -16.13 -39.98
C SER A 939 31.45 -17.40 -39.14
N PRO A 940 32.70 -17.87 -38.95
CA PRO A 940 32.98 -19.06 -38.16
C PRO A 940 32.43 -18.98 -36.72
N SER A 941 32.62 -17.83 -36.05
CA SER A 941 32.13 -17.60 -34.69
C SER A 941 30.60 -17.64 -34.60
N ARG A 942 29.90 -17.15 -35.64
CA ARG A 942 28.44 -17.22 -35.71
C ARG A 942 27.97 -18.66 -35.95
N ASP A 943 28.61 -19.40 -36.85
CA ASP A 943 28.23 -20.78 -37.14
C ASP A 943 28.53 -21.73 -35.97
N GLU A 944 29.55 -21.43 -35.14
CA GLU A 944 29.86 -22.12 -33.89
C GLU A 944 28.87 -21.77 -32.77
N ILE A 945 28.69 -20.48 -32.45
CA ILE A 945 27.86 -20.03 -31.31
C ILE A 945 26.35 -20.27 -31.56
N LEU A 946 25.95 -20.39 -32.83
CA LEU A 946 24.58 -20.67 -33.27
C LEU A 946 24.49 -22.00 -34.06
N ALA A 947 25.29 -23.01 -33.72
CA ALA A 947 25.17 -24.38 -34.25
C ALA A 947 23.90 -25.10 -33.74
N ASP A 948 23.42 -26.15 -34.42
CA ASP A 948 22.21 -26.87 -33.95
C ASP A 948 22.41 -27.56 -32.59
N ALA A 949 23.63 -28.07 -32.33
CA ALA A 949 23.99 -28.71 -31.07
C ALA A 949 23.88 -27.79 -29.83
N VAL A 950 23.79 -26.47 -30.05
CA VAL A 950 23.58 -25.47 -28.99
C VAL A 950 22.24 -25.65 -28.29
N VAL A 951 21.22 -26.12 -29.01
CA VAL A 951 19.86 -26.28 -28.47
C VAL A 951 19.85 -27.30 -27.34
N ASP A 952 20.40 -28.50 -27.60
CA ASP A 952 20.53 -29.54 -26.58
C ASP A 952 21.50 -29.12 -25.46
N GLN A 953 22.62 -28.46 -25.79
CA GLN A 953 23.53 -27.93 -24.77
C GLN A 953 22.81 -27.00 -23.79
N ILE A 954 22.01 -26.03 -24.25
CA ILE A 954 21.30 -25.12 -23.35
C ILE A 954 20.36 -25.91 -22.44
N ILE A 955 19.55 -26.83 -23.00
CA ILE A 955 18.59 -27.63 -22.21
C ILE A 955 19.29 -28.56 -21.21
N GLU A 956 20.45 -29.14 -21.55
CA GLU A 956 21.21 -30.05 -20.69
C GLU A 956 22.00 -29.36 -19.58
N HIS A 957 22.35 -28.08 -19.73
CA HIS A 957 23.05 -27.31 -18.69
C HIS A 957 22.10 -26.78 -17.60
N GLU A 958 20.79 -26.72 -17.87
CA GLU A 958 19.81 -26.26 -16.89
C GLU A 958 19.53 -27.31 -15.80
N ASN A 959 19.28 -26.83 -14.57
CA ASN A 959 18.97 -27.69 -13.45
C ASN A 959 17.48 -28.09 -13.46
N PRO A 960 17.11 -29.39 -13.61
CA PRO A 960 15.71 -29.84 -13.61
C PRO A 960 15.02 -29.73 -12.24
N LYS A 961 15.76 -29.36 -11.18
CA LYS A 961 15.21 -28.99 -9.86
C LYS A 961 15.24 -27.48 -9.61
N SER A 962 15.51 -26.67 -10.63
CA SER A 962 15.60 -25.22 -10.49
C SER A 962 14.23 -24.62 -10.18
N VAL A 963 14.14 -23.94 -9.03
CA VAL A 963 12.99 -23.10 -8.65
C VAL A 963 13.07 -21.68 -9.23
N PHE A 964 14.05 -21.42 -10.10
CA PHE A 964 14.25 -20.10 -10.70
C PHE A 964 13.05 -19.68 -11.56
N ARG A 965 12.60 -18.44 -11.35
CA ARG A 965 11.54 -17.78 -12.12
C ARG A 965 12.20 -16.81 -13.11
N PRO A 966 12.08 -17.03 -14.43
CA PRO A 966 12.67 -16.13 -15.42
C PRO A 966 12.08 -14.72 -15.35
N SER A 967 12.85 -13.70 -15.78
CA SER A 967 12.46 -12.29 -15.61
C SER A 967 11.10 -11.92 -16.20
N MET A 968 10.68 -12.51 -17.32
CA MET A 968 9.35 -12.27 -17.92
C MET A 968 8.21 -12.86 -17.08
N LEU A 969 8.43 -14.01 -16.44
CA LEU A 969 7.48 -14.61 -15.50
C LEU A 969 7.40 -13.76 -14.22
N VAL A 970 8.54 -13.28 -13.72
CA VAL A 970 8.59 -12.38 -12.56
C VAL A 970 7.82 -11.08 -12.83
N ASP A 971 8.06 -10.41 -13.97
CA ASP A 971 7.28 -9.23 -14.36
C ASP A 971 5.77 -9.55 -14.35
N LEU A 972 5.38 -10.69 -14.93
CA LEU A 972 3.98 -11.12 -15.04
C LEU A 972 3.34 -11.56 -13.70
N ASP A 973 4.12 -12.05 -12.74
CA ASP A 973 3.66 -12.38 -11.39
C ASP A 973 3.44 -11.10 -10.56
N TYR A 974 4.28 -10.08 -10.76
CA TYR A 974 4.12 -8.74 -10.21
C TYR A 974 3.22 -7.83 -11.07
N GLY A 975 2.45 -8.33 -12.04
CA GLY A 975 1.50 -7.50 -12.81
C GLY A 975 2.14 -6.42 -13.70
N ARG A 976 3.45 -6.49 -13.97
CA ARG A 976 4.23 -5.49 -14.72
C ARG A 976 4.26 -5.78 -16.22
N PRO A 977 4.28 -4.74 -17.07
CA PRO A 977 4.60 -4.91 -18.48
C PRO A 977 5.94 -5.63 -18.71
N MET A 978 5.93 -6.59 -19.63
CA MET A 978 7.03 -7.50 -19.94
C MET A 978 7.83 -7.04 -21.17
N GLU A 979 9.01 -7.60 -21.40
CA GLU A 979 9.85 -7.33 -22.59
C GLU A 979 9.41 -8.14 -23.84
N VAL A 980 8.10 -8.33 -24.09
CA VAL A 980 7.56 -9.15 -25.20
C VAL A 980 8.00 -8.62 -26.57
N GLU A 981 7.87 -7.32 -26.78
CA GLU A 981 8.25 -6.67 -28.04
C GLU A 981 9.74 -6.74 -28.34
N ALA A 982 10.60 -6.76 -27.30
CA ALA A 982 12.05 -6.83 -27.46
C ALA A 982 12.54 -8.28 -27.62
N ILE A 983 11.99 -9.21 -26.84
CA ILE A 983 12.43 -10.62 -26.79
C ILE A 983 11.84 -11.44 -27.94
N VAL A 984 10.54 -11.29 -28.23
CA VAL A 984 9.84 -12.11 -29.23
C VAL A 984 9.50 -11.27 -30.48
N GLY A 985 8.90 -10.09 -30.31
CA GLY A 985 8.57 -9.19 -31.42
C GLY A 985 9.79 -8.81 -32.27
N GLY A 986 10.93 -8.54 -31.62
CA GLY A 986 12.21 -8.23 -32.28
C GLY A 986 12.75 -9.37 -33.16
N VAL A 987 12.47 -10.63 -32.80
CA VAL A 987 12.79 -11.81 -33.62
C VAL A 987 11.82 -11.91 -34.79
N LEU A 988 10.52 -11.79 -34.56
CA LEU A 988 9.49 -11.89 -35.60
C LEU A 988 9.61 -10.80 -36.68
N ARG A 989 9.94 -9.56 -36.29
CA ARG A 989 10.24 -8.47 -37.25
C ARG A 989 11.37 -8.86 -38.20
N ARG A 990 12.43 -9.47 -37.68
CA ARG A 990 13.59 -9.94 -38.46
C ARG A 990 13.26 -11.19 -39.29
N ALA A 991 12.46 -12.13 -38.75
CA ALA A 991 11.95 -13.30 -39.47
C ALA A 991 11.16 -12.89 -40.72
N LYS A 992 10.20 -11.97 -40.55
CA LYS A 992 9.38 -11.41 -41.63
C LYS A 992 10.23 -10.69 -42.68
N ALA A 993 11.22 -9.91 -42.28
CA ALA A 993 12.14 -9.23 -43.20
C ALA A 993 13.03 -10.17 -44.02
N LYS A 994 13.26 -11.40 -43.53
CA LYS A 994 14.09 -12.43 -44.19
C LYS A 994 13.27 -13.57 -44.83
N GLY A 995 11.94 -13.55 -44.71
CA GLY A 995 11.05 -14.61 -45.22
C GLY A 995 11.16 -15.95 -44.45
N VAL A 996 11.69 -15.95 -43.22
CA VAL A 996 11.79 -17.14 -42.38
C VAL A 996 10.45 -17.41 -41.71
N GLN A 997 10.01 -18.68 -41.69
CA GLN A 997 8.79 -19.10 -41.01
C GLN A 997 9.06 -19.39 -39.53
N THR A 998 8.17 -18.92 -38.65
CA THR A 998 8.34 -18.98 -37.20
C THR A 998 7.04 -19.38 -36.47
N PRO A 999 6.32 -20.45 -36.89
CA PRO A 999 4.97 -20.74 -36.41
C PRO A 999 4.84 -20.99 -34.89
N LYS A 1000 5.89 -21.41 -34.17
CA LYS A 1000 5.82 -21.52 -32.70
C LYS A 1000 6.04 -20.17 -32.04
N LEU A 1001 7.00 -19.37 -32.49
CA LEU A 1001 7.19 -18.00 -32.01
C LEU A 1001 5.99 -17.11 -32.34
N ASP A 1002 5.34 -17.30 -33.50
CA ASP A 1002 4.11 -16.58 -33.88
C ASP A 1002 2.97 -16.87 -32.87
N LEU A 1003 2.82 -18.14 -32.46
CA LEU A 1003 1.85 -18.55 -31.44
C LEU A 1003 2.21 -18.03 -30.04
N ILE A 1004 3.48 -18.13 -29.65
CA ILE A 1004 4.00 -17.61 -28.36
C ILE A 1004 3.82 -16.09 -28.28
N TYR A 1005 4.13 -15.37 -29.36
CA TYR A 1005 3.96 -13.93 -29.45
C TYR A 1005 2.48 -13.54 -29.41
N ALA A 1006 1.60 -14.25 -30.13
CA ALA A 1006 0.16 -13.99 -30.05
C ALA A 1006 -0.37 -14.18 -28.62
N ALA A 1007 0.04 -15.25 -27.93
CA ALA A 1007 -0.35 -15.50 -26.54
C ALA A 1007 0.21 -14.45 -25.57
N LEU A 1008 1.51 -14.14 -25.67
CA LEU A 1008 2.17 -13.15 -24.79
C LEU A 1008 1.71 -11.72 -25.06
N SER A 1009 1.41 -11.34 -26.30
CA SER A 1009 0.90 -10.00 -26.64
C SER A 1009 -0.51 -9.77 -26.07
N VAL A 1010 -1.34 -10.82 -26.01
CA VAL A 1010 -2.65 -10.75 -25.33
C VAL A 1010 -2.47 -10.52 -23.83
N ILE A 1011 -1.53 -11.22 -23.20
CA ILE A 1011 -1.20 -11.05 -21.78
C ILE A 1011 -0.63 -9.64 -21.52
N GLN A 1012 0.41 -9.26 -22.28
CA GLN A 1012 1.09 -7.95 -22.25
C GLN A 1012 0.12 -6.77 -22.36
N ARG A 1013 -0.82 -6.84 -23.32
CA ARG A 1013 -1.83 -5.80 -23.52
C ARG A 1013 -2.65 -5.54 -22.25
N GLY A 1014 -2.94 -6.59 -21.48
CA GLY A 1014 -3.66 -6.50 -20.21
C GLY A 1014 -2.84 -5.92 -19.04
N LEU A 1015 -1.52 -5.85 -19.17
CA LEU A 1015 -0.60 -5.25 -18.17
C LEU A 1015 -0.28 -3.79 -18.50
N ILE A 1016 -0.13 -3.45 -19.78
CA ILE A 1016 0.15 -2.08 -20.26
C ILE A 1016 -1.10 -1.22 -20.21
N ASN A 1017 -2.22 -1.79 -20.66
CA ASN A 1017 -3.53 -1.20 -20.50
C ASN A 1017 -4.29 -2.11 -19.53
N PRO A 1018 -4.07 -1.96 -18.21
CA PRO A 1018 -4.94 -2.56 -17.21
C PRO A 1018 -6.31 -1.88 -17.35
N ALA A 1019 -7.10 -2.45 -18.27
CA ALA A 1019 -8.41 -1.98 -18.66
C ALA A 1019 -9.42 -2.20 -17.53
#